data_AF-A0A7J4DC85-F1
#
_entry.id   AF-A0A7J4DC85-F1
#
_cell.length_a   1.000
_cell.length_b   1.000
_cell.length_c   1.000
_cell.angle_alpha   90.00
_cell.angle_beta   90.00
_cell.angle_gamma   90.00
#
_symmetry.space_group_name_H-M   'P 1'
#
loop_
_entity.id
_entity.type
_entity.pdbx_description
1 polymer ?
#
loop_
_entity_poly.entity_id
_entity_poly.type
_entity_poly.pdbx_seq_one_letter_code
_entity_poly.pdbx_strand_id
1 'polypeptide(L)'
;MPNDTPEAQKHGSDTTPRKIRSMHRRRLLNRLTEGGGTVSVLAREVGLRVPHASAELRRMRNDGLVASDLSAGSRGARIHLTESGWESVRDDELARATEALPLPDDTSMCCLLARDGPNLLLGVMEPTDSPLLLIPDRPPSPVGDDSSSTGSDGVPWSWAVLRERNPRWFDLSSMEVKPAPPPSSDPESIAAYAGERTVIGIIRARLLDSERPVAIAPGQWFGTPSFRPAPPLPESSYHRGQWVLGACHELSPHVRPKDPIAAVMEERLPRTMLLRTARANSLVIADLGGLDAEGDAYPLSALDFWIERAHPRLTDAERRKRVQALRDRVSATRRVRTDDSTWRRFRRDWGESVFTDDEDAIRILDLRGLGGSSGEALVRWALNDEERPPMVLEVSDDLPDDLVSSIISHSNLRLALLERDTPAFASLDRLVADPLRPLPWLQLSTRGGRILPIRLMDPMQTPMFIALDDPAPSPWASLGIELDEPAELDEGHLSVINSAISQHPNGSEEWANQMEARYPIAAWIASPPRTRWPRWQRLRDRLSSEWLVLMDLDNLPLERLSEVAEEAPDSVLAEFSSKLTLKFREDSETALRARPATDPKDASRGAAWVATQLLSNAPWLPEHMHADLLRWSLEAWLSHPPLHSLQALEGVAWLYSSGRNDDASFRPILEGIRSRGREMPKGHDLNTWARLVDRVLEGSELDLEELERTASVLPTGWWAPISPEILVILLREEESTDWLILNPLPWCAAVLRPVGEECQAPGLRSYTHPGCDPEIHSLLIRRLRGRREREGLPDSAAPLLDLMEALDAINEGRAPRPGRTHPLSGWLAQPVEKWPKFSASVALDGDAEIAERLLLRSSGYHTGIVSSTSISG
;
A
#
# COMPACT_ATOMS: atom_id res chain seq x y z
N MET A 1 43.41 -43.67 7.97
CA MET A 1 43.39 -43.56 6.49
C MET A 1 42.36 -42.52 6.14
N PRO A 2 42.67 -41.57 5.25
CA PRO A 2 42.43 -40.16 5.56
C PRO A 2 41.08 -39.60 5.11
N ASN A 3 40.66 -38.55 5.82
CA ASN A 3 39.71 -37.55 5.32
C ASN A 3 40.31 -36.83 4.12
N ASP A 4 39.47 -36.54 3.12
CA ASP A 4 39.65 -35.41 2.20
C ASP A 4 38.26 -34.84 1.89
N THR A 5 37.72 -34.07 2.83
CA THR A 5 36.67 -33.09 2.52
C THR A 5 37.33 -31.92 1.77
N PRO A 6 36.85 -31.51 0.59
CA PRO A 6 37.41 -30.35 -0.08
C PRO A 6 37.15 -29.10 0.76
N GLU A 7 38.21 -28.51 1.31
CA GLU A 7 38.12 -27.25 2.03
C GLU A 7 37.60 -26.16 1.09
N ALA A 8 36.48 -25.54 1.45
CA ALA A 8 36.02 -24.33 0.79
C ALA A 8 37.06 -23.23 1.02
N GLN A 9 37.75 -22.81 -0.03
CA GLN A 9 38.70 -21.70 0.03
C GLN A 9 37.96 -20.41 0.41
N LYS A 10 38.02 -20.05 1.70
CA LYS A 10 37.70 -18.71 2.15
C LYS A 10 38.71 -17.74 1.52
N HIS A 11 38.31 -17.06 0.45
CA HIS A 11 39.07 -15.92 -0.08
C HIS A 11 38.94 -14.74 0.90
N GLY A 12 39.90 -14.63 1.81
CA GLY A 12 40.07 -13.46 2.65
C GLY A 12 40.66 -12.29 1.86
N SER A 13 39.91 -11.19 1.82
CA SER A 13 40.39 -9.80 1.87
C SER A 13 41.67 -9.44 1.10
N ASP A 14 41.52 -9.06 -0.18
CA ASP A 14 42.18 -7.87 -0.77
C ASP A 14 41.57 -7.50 -2.14
N THR A 15 40.25 -7.38 -2.21
CA THR A 15 39.50 -7.17 -3.46
C THR A 15 39.29 -5.69 -3.75
N THR A 16 40.32 -5.05 -4.33
CA THR A 16 40.11 -3.79 -5.06
C THR A 16 39.08 -3.99 -6.19
N PRO A 17 38.03 -3.15 -6.30
CA PRO A 17 36.91 -3.39 -7.20
C PRO A 17 37.37 -3.33 -8.67
N ARG A 18 36.88 -4.27 -9.50
CA ARG A 18 37.43 -4.55 -10.84
C ARG A 18 36.65 -3.90 -11.97
N LYS A 19 37.20 -2.80 -12.50
CA LYS A 19 36.68 -2.10 -13.68
C LYS A 19 36.69 -2.97 -14.96
N ILE A 20 35.52 -3.17 -15.56
CA ILE A 20 35.33 -3.86 -16.84
C ILE A 20 35.86 -2.97 -17.99
N ARG A 21 36.94 -3.43 -18.60
CA ARG A 21 37.62 -2.71 -19.71
C ARG A 21 36.93 -2.88 -21.07
N SER A 22 36.17 -3.95 -21.27
CA SER A 22 35.48 -4.22 -22.54
C SER A 22 34.12 -3.52 -22.59
N MET A 23 34.00 -2.49 -23.43
CA MET A 23 32.76 -1.72 -23.62
C MET A 23 31.60 -2.63 -24.08
N HIS A 24 31.85 -3.58 -25.00
CA HIS A 24 30.80 -4.51 -25.44
C HIS A 24 30.29 -5.40 -24.31
N ARG A 25 31.21 -5.90 -23.46
CA ARG A 25 30.87 -6.71 -22.29
C ARG A 25 30.06 -5.92 -21.28
N ARG A 26 30.53 -4.71 -20.91
CA ARG A 26 29.84 -3.82 -19.96
C ARG A 26 28.42 -3.50 -20.41
N ARG A 27 28.22 -3.11 -21.68
CA ARG A 27 26.87 -2.81 -22.17
C ARG A 27 25.94 -4.02 -22.21
N LEU A 28 26.46 -5.21 -22.53
CA LEU A 28 25.66 -6.45 -22.49
C LEU A 28 25.28 -6.82 -21.05
N LEU A 29 26.21 -6.73 -20.10
CA LEU A 29 25.94 -6.94 -18.68
C LEU A 29 24.91 -5.92 -18.14
N ASN A 30 25.11 -4.63 -18.40
CA ASN A 30 24.21 -3.54 -17.98
C ASN A 30 22.81 -3.60 -18.63
N ARG A 31 22.65 -4.36 -19.73
CA ARG A 31 21.34 -4.71 -20.30
C ARG A 31 20.77 -6.01 -19.73
N LEU A 32 21.61 -6.93 -19.27
CA LEU A 32 21.13 -8.17 -18.63
C LEU A 32 20.67 -7.93 -17.18
N THR A 33 21.07 -6.83 -16.53
CA THR A 33 20.48 -6.39 -15.25
C THR A 33 19.00 -5.99 -15.37
N GLU A 34 18.49 -5.75 -16.58
CA GLU A 34 17.06 -5.47 -16.86
C GLU A 34 16.23 -6.75 -17.07
N GLY A 35 16.82 -7.91 -16.81
CA GLY A 35 16.23 -9.23 -17.07
C GLY A 35 16.62 -9.80 -18.44
N GLY A 36 16.52 -11.13 -18.54
CA GLY A 36 17.14 -11.87 -19.63
C GLY A 36 16.47 -11.71 -20.99
N GLY A 37 17.31 -11.66 -22.03
CA GLY A 37 16.90 -11.46 -23.42
C GLY A 37 17.49 -12.51 -24.37
N THR A 38 16.93 -12.62 -25.57
CA THR A 38 17.54 -13.41 -26.64
C THR A 38 18.71 -12.64 -27.27
N VAL A 39 19.65 -13.33 -27.91
CA VAL A 39 20.84 -12.71 -28.52
C VAL A 39 20.50 -11.58 -29.50
N SER A 40 19.40 -11.70 -30.27
CA SER A 40 18.96 -10.66 -31.21
C SER A 40 18.38 -9.42 -30.51
N VAL A 41 17.62 -9.60 -29.44
CA VAL A 41 17.05 -8.53 -28.61
C VAL A 41 18.18 -7.76 -27.92
N LEU A 42 19.09 -8.46 -27.25
CA LEU A 42 20.27 -7.88 -26.58
C LEU A 42 21.16 -7.13 -27.58
N ALA A 43 21.43 -7.70 -28.75
CA ALA A 43 22.22 -7.05 -29.79
C ALA A 43 21.59 -5.73 -30.26
N ARG A 44 20.28 -5.74 -30.55
CA ARG A 44 19.52 -4.56 -30.99
C ARG A 44 19.56 -3.44 -29.95
N GLU A 45 19.24 -3.75 -28.70
CA GLU A 45 19.09 -2.76 -27.64
C GLU A 45 20.41 -2.18 -27.13
N VAL A 46 21.51 -2.93 -27.29
CA VAL A 46 22.88 -2.48 -26.98
C VAL A 46 23.56 -1.78 -28.19
N GLY A 47 22.91 -1.77 -29.36
CA GLY A 47 23.46 -1.19 -30.59
C GLY A 47 24.62 -1.99 -31.19
N LEU A 48 24.66 -3.31 -30.99
CA LEU A 48 25.69 -4.21 -31.51
C LEU A 48 25.16 -5.06 -32.66
N ARG A 49 26.03 -5.37 -33.63
CA ARG A 49 25.71 -6.38 -34.64
C ARG A 49 25.63 -7.76 -33.98
N VAL A 50 24.62 -8.54 -34.34
CA VAL A 50 24.33 -9.87 -33.78
C VAL A 50 25.56 -10.80 -33.67
N PRO A 51 26.49 -10.87 -34.66
CA PRO A 51 27.70 -11.68 -34.53
C PRO A 51 28.63 -11.26 -33.38
N HIS A 52 28.79 -9.95 -33.13
CA HIS A 52 29.64 -9.45 -32.04
C HIS A 52 29.00 -9.69 -30.67
N ALA A 53 27.69 -9.46 -30.55
CA ALA A 53 26.94 -9.80 -29.34
C ALA A 53 27.00 -11.31 -29.04
N SER A 54 26.80 -12.16 -30.06
CA SER A 54 26.89 -13.62 -29.91
C SER A 54 28.30 -14.07 -29.49
N ALA A 55 29.36 -13.48 -30.05
CA ALA A 55 30.74 -13.82 -29.69
C ALA A 55 31.09 -13.41 -28.24
N GLU A 56 30.67 -12.23 -27.79
CA GLU A 56 30.95 -11.80 -26.42
C GLU A 56 30.08 -12.55 -25.39
N LEU A 57 28.81 -12.84 -25.68
CA LEU A 57 27.95 -13.66 -24.82
C LEU A 57 28.46 -15.11 -24.69
N ARG A 58 29.13 -15.67 -25.73
CA ARG A 58 29.83 -16.96 -25.61
C ARG A 58 31.02 -16.88 -24.66
N ARG A 59 31.81 -15.79 -24.69
CA ARG A 59 32.92 -15.57 -23.74
C ARG A 59 32.38 -15.41 -22.33
N MET A 60 31.39 -14.54 -22.12
CA MET A 60 30.76 -14.32 -20.81
C MET A 60 30.18 -15.62 -20.21
N ARG A 61 29.69 -16.54 -21.04
CA ARG A 61 29.25 -17.87 -20.59
C ARG A 61 30.41 -18.76 -20.16
N ASN A 62 31.50 -18.77 -20.92
CA ASN A 62 32.72 -19.50 -20.54
C ASN A 62 33.35 -18.92 -19.26
N ASP A 63 33.25 -17.61 -19.07
CA ASP A 63 33.68 -16.88 -17.88
C ASP A 63 32.70 -17.04 -16.69
N GLY A 64 31.62 -17.83 -16.84
CA GLY A 64 30.65 -18.10 -15.78
C GLY A 64 29.66 -16.97 -15.46
N LEU A 65 29.71 -15.84 -16.17
CA LEU A 65 28.94 -14.61 -15.89
C LEU A 65 27.48 -14.66 -16.39
N VAL A 66 27.17 -15.53 -17.36
CA VAL A 66 25.82 -15.67 -17.92
C VAL A 66 25.41 -17.11 -18.20
N ALA A 67 24.16 -17.42 -17.87
CA ALA A 67 23.51 -18.71 -18.14
C ALA A 67 22.48 -18.56 -19.28
N SER A 68 21.97 -19.68 -19.80
CA SER A 68 20.83 -19.69 -20.72
C SER A 68 19.87 -20.83 -20.42
N ASP A 69 18.56 -20.53 -20.51
CA ASP A 69 17.47 -21.44 -20.13
C ASP A 69 17.40 -22.72 -20.98
N LEU A 70 18.01 -22.67 -22.17
CA LEU A 70 18.10 -23.77 -23.11
C LEU A 70 19.56 -24.06 -23.46
N SER A 71 19.80 -25.27 -23.99
CA SER A 71 21.10 -25.71 -24.47
C SER A 71 21.71 -24.78 -25.52
N ALA A 72 23.04 -24.70 -25.53
CA ALA A 72 23.78 -23.74 -26.32
C ALA A 72 23.52 -23.91 -27.84
N GLY A 73 22.89 -22.90 -28.45
CA GLY A 73 22.58 -22.89 -29.88
C GLY A 73 21.08 -23.01 -30.20
N SER A 74 20.23 -23.35 -29.21
CA SER A 74 18.78 -23.36 -29.39
C SER A 74 18.24 -21.96 -29.73
N ARG A 75 17.40 -21.88 -30.77
CA ARG A 75 16.68 -20.65 -31.14
C ARG A 75 15.71 -20.28 -30.01
N GLY A 76 15.64 -19.00 -29.68
CA GLY A 76 14.75 -18.48 -28.62
C GLY A 76 15.30 -18.57 -27.18
N ALA A 77 16.48 -19.15 -26.96
CA ALA A 77 17.10 -19.18 -25.64
C ALA A 77 17.30 -17.76 -25.07
N ARG A 78 16.69 -17.48 -23.90
CA ARG A 78 16.99 -16.28 -23.12
C ARG A 78 18.29 -16.49 -22.36
N ILE A 79 19.00 -15.40 -22.15
CA ILE A 79 20.28 -15.35 -21.44
C ILE A 79 20.08 -14.46 -20.22
N HIS A 80 20.55 -14.91 -19.05
CA HIS A 80 20.44 -14.19 -17.77
C HIS A 80 21.81 -14.08 -17.10
N LEU A 81 21.96 -13.15 -16.15
CA LEU A 81 23.13 -13.07 -15.29
C LEU A 81 23.15 -14.26 -14.31
N THR A 82 24.34 -14.79 -14.04
CA THR A 82 24.60 -15.62 -12.86
C THR A 82 24.90 -14.74 -11.65
N GLU A 83 25.03 -15.33 -10.47
CA GLU A 83 25.51 -14.65 -9.26
C GLU A 83 26.85 -13.93 -9.51
N SER A 84 27.85 -14.63 -10.06
CA SER A 84 29.13 -14.03 -10.47
C SER A 84 28.98 -12.95 -11.56
N GLY A 85 27.97 -13.05 -12.42
CA GLY A 85 27.59 -12.01 -13.36
C GLY A 85 27.11 -10.72 -12.67
N TRP A 86 26.34 -10.84 -11.59
CA TRP A 86 25.90 -9.72 -10.76
C TRP A 86 27.06 -9.12 -9.93
N GLU A 87 27.90 -9.96 -9.33
CA GLU A 87 29.13 -9.52 -8.64
C GLU A 87 30.03 -8.71 -9.58
N SER A 88 30.32 -9.23 -10.78
CA SER A 88 31.15 -8.52 -11.77
C SER A 88 30.56 -7.17 -12.22
N VAL A 89 29.23 -6.99 -12.18
CA VAL A 89 28.60 -5.69 -12.44
C VAL A 89 28.78 -4.75 -11.25
N ARG A 90 28.57 -5.25 -10.02
CA ARG A 90 28.77 -4.47 -8.78
C ARG A 90 30.22 -3.99 -8.68
N ASP A 91 31.19 -4.86 -8.96
CA ASP A 91 32.62 -4.51 -9.02
C ASP A 91 32.94 -3.38 -10.01
N ASP A 92 32.32 -3.35 -11.20
CA ASP A 92 32.51 -2.26 -12.16
C ASP A 92 31.84 -0.95 -11.71
N GLU A 93 30.75 -1.04 -10.95
CA GLU A 93 30.04 0.11 -10.39
C GLU A 93 30.82 0.74 -9.23
N LEU A 94 31.27 -0.05 -8.25
CA LEU A 94 32.11 0.44 -7.15
C LEU A 94 33.44 1.01 -7.66
N ALA A 95 34.09 0.34 -8.63
CA ALA A 95 35.35 0.81 -9.25
C ALA A 95 35.21 2.14 -10.03
N ARG A 96 33.98 2.61 -10.26
CA ARG A 96 33.68 3.92 -10.86
C ARG A 96 33.21 4.92 -9.82
N ALA A 97 32.50 4.47 -8.79
CA ALA A 97 32.16 5.31 -7.65
C ALA A 97 33.41 5.84 -6.93
N THR A 98 34.49 5.07 -6.87
CA THR A 98 35.80 5.55 -6.40
C THR A 98 36.41 6.66 -7.27
N GLU A 99 35.98 6.83 -8.53
CA GLU A 99 36.42 7.91 -9.41
C GLU A 99 35.68 9.24 -9.15
N ALA A 100 34.70 9.26 -8.23
CA ALA A 100 33.96 10.44 -7.82
C ALA A 100 34.53 11.16 -6.59
N LEU A 101 35.63 10.65 -6.00
CA LEU A 101 36.30 11.27 -4.86
C LEU A 101 37.06 12.55 -5.28
N PRO A 102 37.07 13.60 -4.44
CA PRO A 102 36.38 13.73 -3.15
C PRO A 102 34.86 13.94 -3.32
N LEU A 103 34.07 13.42 -2.36
CA LEU A 103 32.62 13.66 -2.32
C LEU A 103 32.34 15.12 -1.89
N PRO A 104 31.30 15.78 -2.43
CA PRO A 104 30.97 17.16 -2.09
C PRO A 104 30.25 17.30 -0.74
N ASP A 105 30.38 18.50 -0.14
CA ASP A 105 29.64 18.90 1.07
C ASP A 105 28.15 19.19 0.80
N ASP A 106 27.82 19.55 -0.45
CA ASP A 106 26.44 19.75 -0.92
C ASP A 106 25.80 18.39 -1.26
N THR A 107 24.70 18.06 -0.59
CA THR A 107 23.97 16.79 -0.76
C THR A 107 23.10 16.75 -2.03
N SER A 108 22.79 17.90 -2.62
CA SER A 108 21.98 18.00 -3.84
C SER A 108 22.76 17.66 -5.12
N MET A 109 24.07 17.41 -4.98
CA MET A 109 24.97 17.17 -6.10
C MET A 109 24.88 15.72 -6.62
N CYS A 110 24.86 15.59 -7.93
CA CYS A 110 24.92 14.33 -8.66
C CYS A 110 26.26 14.22 -9.42
N CYS A 111 26.81 13.00 -9.51
CA CYS A 111 28.03 12.68 -10.25
C CYS A 111 27.71 11.80 -11.46
N LEU A 112 28.32 12.07 -12.63
CA LEU A 112 28.29 11.13 -13.74
C LEU A 112 29.41 10.08 -13.55
N LEU A 113 29.09 8.85 -13.16
CA LEU A 113 30.09 7.77 -12.96
C LEU A 113 30.44 7.04 -14.27
N ALA A 114 29.46 6.86 -15.16
CA ALA A 114 29.70 6.33 -16.50
C ALA A 114 28.60 6.68 -17.50
N ARG A 115 28.99 6.71 -18.77
CA ARG A 115 28.08 6.77 -19.92
C ARG A 115 28.33 5.61 -20.89
N ASP A 116 27.25 5.04 -21.40
CA ASP A 116 27.21 4.00 -22.43
C ASP A 116 26.07 4.29 -23.42
N GLY A 117 26.31 5.20 -24.36
CA GLY A 117 25.28 5.69 -25.28
C GLY A 117 24.16 6.40 -24.51
N PRO A 118 22.92 5.88 -24.50
CA PRO A 118 21.82 6.44 -23.70
C PRO A 118 21.87 6.02 -22.23
N ASN A 119 22.58 4.95 -21.87
CA ASN A 119 22.62 4.45 -20.49
C ASN A 119 23.64 5.24 -19.66
N LEU A 120 23.27 5.58 -18.44
CA LEU A 120 24.07 6.32 -17.46
C LEU A 120 24.19 5.53 -16.16
N LEU A 121 25.36 5.64 -15.52
CA LEU A 121 25.57 5.32 -14.12
C LEU A 121 25.82 6.63 -13.39
N LEU A 122 25.03 6.90 -12.35
CA LEU A 122 25.06 8.14 -11.59
C LEU A 122 25.42 7.85 -10.13
N GLY A 123 26.18 8.76 -9.54
CA GLY A 123 26.40 8.87 -8.10
C GLY A 123 25.51 9.98 -7.56
N VAL A 124 24.87 9.76 -6.41
CA VAL A 124 24.01 10.73 -5.73
C VAL A 124 24.38 10.79 -4.25
N MET A 125 24.23 11.95 -3.64
CA MET A 125 24.50 12.14 -2.21
C MET A 125 23.22 12.07 -1.34
N GLU A 126 22.04 12.26 -1.94
CA GLU A 126 20.73 12.18 -1.30
C GLU A 126 19.77 11.20 -2.02
N PRO A 127 18.68 10.73 -1.36
CA PRO A 127 17.65 9.93 -2.00
C PRO A 127 17.00 10.65 -3.18
N THR A 128 16.59 9.90 -4.21
CA THR A 128 15.92 10.47 -5.39
C THR A 128 14.40 10.34 -5.25
N ASP A 129 13.71 11.46 -5.04
CA ASP A 129 12.25 11.52 -4.91
C ASP A 129 11.57 11.39 -6.29
N SER A 130 12.14 12.04 -7.32
CA SER A 130 11.61 11.94 -8.68
C SER A 130 12.23 10.79 -9.48
N PRO A 131 11.46 10.06 -10.31
CA PRO A 131 11.99 9.03 -11.21
C PRO A 131 12.66 9.60 -12.47
N LEU A 132 12.69 10.92 -12.63
CA LEU A 132 13.41 11.64 -13.66
C LEU A 132 14.54 12.45 -13.02
N LEU A 133 15.73 12.41 -13.62
CA LEU A 133 16.83 13.31 -13.29
C LEU A 133 17.20 14.18 -14.49
N LEU A 134 17.76 15.35 -14.19
CA LEU A 134 18.23 16.31 -15.17
C LEU A 134 19.75 16.24 -15.29
N ILE A 135 20.22 15.97 -16.49
CA ILE A 135 21.65 15.85 -16.81
C ILE A 135 22.05 17.05 -17.65
N PRO A 136 23.02 17.87 -17.23
CA PRO A 136 23.49 18.99 -18.05
C PRO A 136 24.17 18.46 -19.32
N ASP A 137 23.96 19.11 -20.47
CA ASP A 137 24.63 18.72 -21.71
C ASP A 137 26.12 19.13 -21.71
N ARG A 138 26.53 20.05 -20.82
CA ARG A 138 27.90 20.52 -20.60
C ARG A 138 28.09 20.80 -19.11
N PRO A 139 29.30 20.68 -18.56
CA PRO A 139 29.52 21.03 -17.16
C PRO A 139 29.07 22.47 -16.87
N PRO A 140 28.32 22.73 -15.80
CA PRO A 140 27.92 24.08 -15.44
C PRO A 140 29.16 24.93 -15.13
N SER A 141 29.18 26.17 -15.62
CA SER A 141 30.25 27.12 -15.30
C SER A 141 30.27 27.36 -13.79
N PRO A 142 31.45 27.41 -13.14
CA PRO A 142 31.54 27.71 -11.72
C PRO A 142 30.96 29.11 -11.44
N VAL A 143 30.13 29.21 -10.40
CA VAL A 143 29.53 30.47 -9.92
C VAL A 143 30.64 31.26 -9.22
N GLY A 144 31.46 31.99 -9.99
CA GLY A 144 32.68 32.59 -9.45
C GLY A 144 33.45 33.58 -10.33
N ASP A 145 32.90 34.06 -11.45
CA ASP A 145 33.48 35.19 -12.20
C ASP A 145 32.39 36.23 -12.51
N ASP A 146 32.68 37.50 -12.20
CA ASP A 146 31.85 38.68 -12.54
C ASP A 146 31.89 38.99 -14.05
N SER A 147 31.56 38.01 -14.89
CA SER A 147 31.35 38.22 -16.32
C SER A 147 29.91 38.65 -16.58
N SER A 148 29.74 39.87 -17.09
CA SER A 148 28.45 40.46 -17.45
C SER A 148 27.57 39.49 -18.23
N SER A 149 26.44 39.06 -17.65
CA SER A 149 25.49 38.12 -18.26
C SER A 149 25.15 38.50 -19.70
N THR A 150 25.42 37.59 -20.64
CA THR A 150 25.18 37.83 -22.07
C THR A 150 23.83 37.26 -22.54
N GLY A 151 22.89 37.07 -21.61
CA GLY A 151 21.50 36.68 -21.89
C GLY A 151 21.33 35.32 -22.58
N SER A 152 22.41 34.54 -22.73
CA SER A 152 22.47 33.30 -23.51
C SER A 152 23.20 32.16 -22.78
N ASP A 153 23.63 32.41 -21.54
CA ASP A 153 24.43 31.52 -20.69
C ASP A 153 23.60 30.37 -20.03
N GLY A 154 22.58 29.87 -20.72
CA GLY A 154 21.79 28.72 -20.30
C GLY A 154 22.40 27.41 -20.77
N VAL A 155 23.04 26.65 -19.88
CA VAL A 155 23.44 25.26 -20.15
C VAL A 155 22.17 24.44 -20.45
N PRO A 156 22.04 23.79 -21.62
CA PRO A 156 20.87 22.97 -21.90
C PRO A 156 20.92 21.69 -21.07
N TRP A 157 19.74 21.23 -20.63
CA TRP A 157 19.57 20.03 -19.82
C TRP A 157 18.81 18.95 -20.59
N SER A 158 19.21 17.70 -20.37
CA SER A 158 18.63 16.51 -20.95
C SER A 158 18.04 15.63 -19.84
N TRP A 159 16.81 15.16 -20.03
CA TRP A 159 16.13 14.29 -19.08
C TRP A 159 16.63 12.84 -19.15
N ALA A 160 16.81 12.22 -17.98
CA ALA A 160 17.13 10.80 -17.83
C ALA A 160 16.11 10.11 -16.91
N VAL A 161 15.62 8.95 -17.32
CA VAL A 161 14.71 8.09 -16.53
C VAL A 161 15.52 7.17 -15.63
N LEU A 162 15.20 7.14 -14.34
CA LEU A 162 15.76 6.19 -13.38
C LEU A 162 15.26 4.78 -13.70
N ARG A 163 16.20 3.83 -13.75
CA ARG A 163 15.96 2.41 -14.07
C ARG A 163 16.00 1.49 -12.85
N GLU A 164 16.16 2.08 -11.67
CA GLU A 164 16.06 1.48 -10.35
C GLU A 164 15.11 2.36 -9.51
N ARG A 165 14.45 1.79 -8.49
CA ARG A 165 13.48 2.52 -7.66
C ARG A 165 14.14 3.43 -6.64
N ASN A 166 15.26 2.98 -6.08
CA ASN A 166 16.05 3.66 -5.06
C ASN A 166 17.55 3.59 -5.43
N PRO A 167 18.36 4.59 -5.07
CA PRO A 167 19.82 4.48 -5.10
C PRO A 167 20.30 3.35 -4.17
N ARG A 168 21.39 2.70 -4.55
CA ARG A 168 22.07 1.69 -3.73
C ARG A 168 23.23 2.36 -3.01
N TRP A 169 23.18 2.46 -1.68
CA TRP A 169 24.18 3.17 -0.88
C TRP A 169 25.40 2.29 -0.62
N PHE A 170 26.59 2.84 -0.82
CA PHE A 170 27.87 2.19 -0.57
C PHE A 170 28.79 3.11 0.20
N ASP A 171 29.44 2.59 1.23
CA ASP A 171 30.56 3.25 1.90
C ASP A 171 31.85 2.94 1.13
N LEU A 172 32.46 3.95 0.49
CA LEU A 172 33.67 3.82 -0.32
C LEU A 172 34.92 3.47 0.52
N SER A 173 34.87 3.56 1.85
CA SER A 173 35.99 3.20 2.72
C SER A 173 35.99 1.70 3.10
N SER A 174 34.81 1.15 3.44
CA SER A 174 34.63 -0.27 3.76
C SER A 174 34.26 -1.13 2.55
N MET A 175 33.81 -0.50 1.45
CA MET A 175 33.18 -1.12 0.28
C MET A 175 31.87 -1.88 0.59
N GLU A 176 31.27 -1.64 1.76
CA GLU A 176 30.03 -2.28 2.19
C GLU A 176 28.78 -1.51 1.71
N VAL A 177 27.69 -2.27 1.51
CA VAL A 177 26.36 -1.70 1.26
C VAL A 177 25.81 -1.11 2.56
N LYS A 178 25.27 0.11 2.50
CA LYS A 178 24.49 0.70 3.60
C LYS A 178 22.99 0.69 3.24
N PRO A 179 22.09 0.64 4.23
CA PRO A 179 20.64 0.69 3.98
C PRO A 179 20.15 2.10 3.62
N ALA A 180 20.85 3.14 4.07
CA ALA A 180 20.44 4.55 4.00
C ALA A 180 21.65 5.45 3.66
N PRO A 181 21.43 6.69 3.19
CA PRO A 181 22.47 7.72 3.16
C PRO A 181 22.99 8.02 4.57
N PRO A 182 24.17 8.65 4.71
CA PRO A 182 24.57 9.25 5.98
C PRO A 182 23.57 10.37 6.34
N PRO A 183 23.23 10.57 7.62
CA PRO A 183 22.37 11.69 8.01
C PRO A 183 23.01 13.01 7.58
N SER A 184 22.18 13.97 7.20
CA SER A 184 22.62 15.32 6.88
C SER A 184 23.46 15.89 8.02
N SER A 185 24.62 16.45 7.68
CA SER A 185 25.53 17.13 8.61
C SER A 185 24.78 18.22 9.39
N ASP A 186 24.36 17.93 10.61
CA ASP A 186 23.72 18.91 11.50
C ASP A 186 24.68 20.07 11.75
N PRO A 187 24.37 21.30 11.32
CA PRO A 187 25.28 22.44 11.44
C PRO A 187 25.60 22.83 12.88
N GLU A 188 24.82 22.39 13.87
CA GLU A 188 25.11 22.60 15.30
C GLU A 188 26.08 21.56 15.90
N SER A 189 26.37 20.47 15.17
CA SER A 189 27.23 19.38 15.65
C SER A 189 28.69 19.51 15.20
N ILE A 190 29.61 19.65 16.16
CA ILE A 190 31.06 19.72 15.89
C ILE A 190 31.57 18.44 15.21
N ALA A 191 30.92 17.28 15.45
CA ALA A 191 31.26 16.03 14.79
C ALA A 191 30.99 16.04 13.28
N ALA A 192 30.04 16.88 12.82
CA ALA A 192 29.68 17.00 11.41
C ALA A 192 30.77 17.63 10.53
N TYR A 193 31.74 18.32 11.14
CA TYR A 193 32.90 18.94 10.46
C TYR A 193 34.16 18.05 10.46
N ALA A 194 34.14 16.88 11.10
CA ALA A 194 35.35 16.10 11.40
C ALA A 194 35.51 14.80 10.59
N GLY A 195 34.50 14.39 9.81
CA GLY A 195 34.53 13.16 9.01
C GLY A 195 34.54 13.43 7.52
N GLU A 196 35.48 12.82 6.78
CA GLU A 196 35.36 12.70 5.33
C GLU A 196 34.09 11.91 5.00
N ARG A 197 33.23 12.44 4.13
CA ARG A 197 32.07 11.68 3.64
C ARG A 197 32.57 10.56 2.74
N THR A 198 32.32 9.32 3.13
CA THR A 198 32.69 8.13 2.34
C THR A 198 31.50 7.47 1.63
N VAL A 199 30.26 7.81 2.00
CA VAL A 199 29.06 7.13 1.49
C VAL A 199 28.51 7.82 0.24
N ILE A 200 28.26 7.04 -0.81
CA ILE A 200 27.65 7.48 -2.06
C ILE A 200 26.52 6.53 -2.49
N GLY A 201 25.43 7.09 -3.01
CA GLY A 201 24.34 6.33 -3.65
C GLY A 201 24.66 6.09 -5.12
N ILE A 202 24.60 4.85 -5.58
CA ILE A 202 24.76 4.50 -7.00
C ILE A 202 23.39 4.19 -7.60
N ILE A 203 23.07 4.81 -8.74
CA ILE A 203 21.81 4.56 -9.45
C ILE A 203 22.01 4.50 -10.97
N ARG A 204 21.26 3.61 -11.64
CA ARG A 204 21.25 3.48 -13.11
C ARG A 204 20.14 4.34 -13.72
N ALA A 205 20.46 5.08 -14.77
CA ALA A 205 19.52 5.92 -15.51
C ALA A 205 19.66 5.77 -17.03
N ARG A 206 18.71 6.29 -17.80
CA ARG A 206 18.74 6.30 -19.27
C ARG A 206 18.20 7.61 -19.83
N LEU A 207 19.00 8.26 -20.68
CA LEU A 207 18.62 9.49 -21.39
C LEU A 207 17.40 9.26 -22.28
N LEU A 208 16.43 10.18 -22.23
CA LEU A 208 15.26 10.19 -23.12
C LEU A 208 15.65 10.60 -24.55
N ASP A 209 16.48 11.63 -24.70
CA ASP A 209 17.00 12.09 -25.99
C ASP A 209 18.43 11.58 -26.19
N SER A 210 18.57 10.34 -26.69
CA SER A 210 19.86 9.69 -26.95
C SER A 210 20.76 10.42 -27.95
N GLU A 211 20.16 11.23 -28.84
CA GLU A 211 20.84 12.01 -29.86
C GLU A 211 21.53 13.27 -29.31
N ARG A 212 21.22 13.70 -28.07
CA ARG A 212 21.87 14.87 -27.46
C ARG A 212 23.27 14.52 -26.92
N PRO A 213 24.31 15.30 -27.28
CA PRO A 213 25.67 15.04 -26.84
C PRO A 213 25.92 15.62 -25.44
N VAL A 214 25.66 14.82 -24.38
CA VAL A 214 26.15 15.11 -23.02
C VAL A 214 27.69 15.08 -23.01
N ALA A 215 28.32 16.23 -22.81
CA ALA A 215 29.77 16.46 -22.82
C ALA A 215 30.37 16.59 -21.41
N ILE A 216 29.73 16.00 -20.40
CA ILE A 216 30.25 15.86 -19.04
C ILE A 216 31.23 14.68 -18.98
N ALA A 217 32.36 14.86 -18.29
CA ALA A 217 33.34 13.81 -18.06
C ALA A 217 32.92 12.89 -16.90
N PRO A 218 33.23 11.57 -16.94
CA PRO A 218 33.06 10.70 -15.79
C PRO A 218 33.83 11.21 -14.55
N GLY A 219 33.23 11.10 -13.37
CA GLY A 219 33.76 11.64 -12.10
C GLY A 219 33.37 13.10 -11.82
N GLN A 220 32.70 13.78 -12.76
CA GLN A 220 32.33 15.18 -12.60
C GLN A 220 30.95 15.35 -11.91
N TRP A 221 30.93 16.19 -10.89
CA TRP A 221 29.75 16.58 -10.12
C TRP A 221 29.00 17.77 -10.75
N PHE A 222 27.66 17.78 -10.59
CA PHE A 222 26.75 18.85 -11.02
C PHE A 222 25.53 18.90 -10.11
N GLY A 223 24.98 20.10 -9.86
CA GLY A 223 23.79 20.31 -9.04
C GLY A 223 22.48 20.31 -9.83
N THR A 224 21.43 20.85 -9.23
CA THR A 224 20.13 21.09 -9.88
C THR A 224 20.16 22.32 -10.80
N PRO A 225 19.25 22.44 -11.79
CA PRO A 225 19.22 23.60 -12.68
C PRO A 225 18.69 24.86 -11.98
N SER A 226 19.34 26.00 -12.23
CA SER A 226 18.89 27.32 -11.75
C SER A 226 17.66 27.87 -12.47
N PHE A 227 17.16 27.20 -13.50
CA PHE A 227 15.98 27.59 -14.27
C PHE A 227 15.16 26.38 -14.70
N ARG A 228 13.86 26.57 -14.97
CA ARG A 228 12.99 25.48 -15.44
C ARG A 228 13.45 24.97 -16.82
N PRO A 229 13.82 23.69 -16.98
CA PRO A 229 14.25 23.13 -18.26
C PRO A 229 13.08 22.99 -19.24
N ALA A 230 13.39 22.73 -20.51
CA ALA A 230 12.37 22.33 -21.49
C ALA A 230 11.71 20.99 -21.06
N PRO A 231 10.40 20.80 -21.31
CA PRO A 231 9.69 19.60 -20.89
C PRO A 231 10.23 18.30 -21.54
N PRO A 232 10.04 17.13 -20.88
CA PRO A 232 10.51 15.83 -21.39
C PRO A 232 9.73 15.36 -22.63
N LEU A 233 8.56 15.95 -22.90
CA LEU A 233 7.70 15.66 -24.05
C LEU A 233 7.43 16.91 -24.89
N PRO A 234 7.18 16.78 -26.21
CA PRO A 234 6.82 17.91 -27.07
C PRO A 234 5.55 18.64 -26.59
N GLU A 235 5.67 19.95 -26.32
CA GLU A 235 4.55 20.77 -25.83
C GLU A 235 3.29 20.70 -26.70
N SER A 236 3.47 20.67 -28.02
CA SER A 236 2.37 20.68 -29.00
C SER A 236 1.42 19.48 -28.87
N SER A 237 1.94 18.35 -28.39
CA SER A 237 1.24 17.06 -28.35
C SER A 237 0.93 16.60 -26.93
N TYR A 238 1.73 17.01 -25.93
CA TYR A 238 1.65 16.45 -24.57
C TYR A 238 1.48 17.48 -23.45
N HIS A 239 1.37 18.78 -23.73
CA HIS A 239 1.14 19.80 -22.70
C HIS A 239 -0.02 20.77 -23.04
N ARG A 240 -0.75 20.53 -24.14
CA ARG A 240 -1.84 21.38 -24.64
C ARG A 240 -3.15 20.62 -24.93
N GLY A 241 -3.26 19.36 -24.48
CA GLY A 241 -4.51 18.58 -24.55
C GLY A 241 -5.62 19.09 -23.63
N GLN A 242 -6.84 18.60 -23.86
CA GLN A 242 -8.06 19.02 -23.14
C GLN A 242 -8.20 18.44 -21.72
N TRP A 243 -7.40 17.42 -21.37
CA TRP A 243 -7.44 16.72 -20.10
C TRP A 243 -6.04 16.55 -19.53
N VAL A 244 -5.93 16.27 -18.23
CA VAL A 244 -4.65 16.00 -17.54
C VAL A 244 -4.53 14.50 -17.35
N LEU A 245 -3.46 13.88 -17.84
CA LEU A 245 -3.13 12.48 -17.55
C LEU A 245 -2.34 12.35 -16.24
N GLY A 246 -1.41 13.27 -15.97
CA GLY A 246 -0.56 13.18 -14.78
C GLY A 246 0.63 14.13 -14.77
N ALA A 247 1.62 13.83 -13.93
CA ALA A 247 2.88 14.56 -13.80
C ALA A 247 4.08 13.61 -13.87
N CYS A 248 5.21 14.07 -14.41
CA CYS A 248 6.44 13.26 -14.51
C CYS A 248 7.52 13.71 -13.50
N HIS A 249 7.58 15.01 -13.22
CA HIS A 249 8.55 15.68 -12.37
C HIS A 249 8.01 17.07 -12.03
N GLU A 250 8.32 17.64 -10.86
CA GLU A 250 7.79 18.93 -10.39
C GLU A 250 8.16 20.12 -11.28
N LEU A 251 9.43 20.19 -11.71
CA LEU A 251 9.92 21.13 -12.72
C LEU A 251 9.30 20.95 -14.12
N SER A 252 8.50 19.91 -14.40
CA SER A 252 7.81 19.70 -15.67
C SER A 252 6.34 20.15 -15.58
N PRO A 253 5.77 20.80 -16.63
CA PRO A 253 4.33 20.94 -16.73
C PRO A 253 3.63 19.57 -16.75
N HIS A 254 2.38 19.52 -16.29
CA HIS A 254 1.54 18.32 -16.33
C HIS A 254 1.37 17.79 -17.76
N VAL A 255 1.32 16.47 -17.90
CA VAL A 255 1.07 15.80 -19.18
C VAL A 255 -0.40 15.90 -19.52
N ARG A 256 -0.69 16.55 -20.65
CA ARG A 256 -1.99 16.77 -21.27
C ARG A 256 -1.96 16.27 -22.71
N PRO A 257 -2.22 14.97 -22.95
CA PRO A 257 -2.18 14.37 -24.28
C PRO A 257 -3.23 15.00 -25.20
N LYS A 258 -2.81 15.34 -26.41
CA LYS A 258 -3.70 15.80 -27.49
C LYS A 258 -4.21 14.63 -28.34
N ASP A 259 -3.36 13.65 -28.59
CA ASP A 259 -3.65 12.47 -29.40
C ASP A 259 -4.18 11.31 -28.52
N PRO A 260 -5.00 10.38 -29.05
CA PRO A 260 -5.54 9.25 -28.29
C PRO A 260 -4.47 8.28 -27.79
N ILE A 261 -4.70 7.77 -26.58
CA ILE A 261 -3.86 6.78 -25.88
C ILE A 261 -4.56 5.43 -25.82
N ALA A 262 -3.79 4.35 -26.00
CA ALA A 262 -4.18 2.98 -25.67
C ALA A 262 -3.56 2.57 -24.32
N ALA A 263 -4.38 2.35 -23.30
CA ALA A 263 -3.94 1.84 -22.01
C ALA A 263 -4.17 0.33 -21.93
N VAL A 264 -3.09 -0.44 -21.76
CA VAL A 264 -3.13 -1.90 -21.64
C VAL A 264 -2.97 -2.28 -20.16
N MET A 265 -4.05 -2.76 -19.55
CA MET A 265 -4.17 -3.00 -18.11
C MET A 265 -5.02 -4.25 -17.84
N GLU A 266 -4.41 -5.34 -17.38
CA GLU A 266 -5.15 -6.57 -17.01
C GLU A 266 -5.86 -6.42 -15.65
N GLU A 267 -5.20 -5.79 -14.67
CA GLU A 267 -5.72 -5.58 -13.32
C GLU A 267 -6.80 -4.48 -13.25
N ARG A 268 -7.79 -4.64 -12.37
CA ARG A 268 -8.87 -3.65 -12.15
C ARG A 268 -8.38 -2.34 -11.55
N LEU A 269 -7.60 -2.40 -10.47
CA LEU A 269 -7.14 -1.21 -9.74
C LEU A 269 -6.50 -0.12 -10.63
N PRO A 270 -5.55 -0.42 -11.55
CA PRO A 270 -5.01 0.59 -12.45
C PRO A 270 -6.04 1.13 -13.46
N ARG A 271 -7.01 0.33 -13.93
CA ARG A 271 -8.12 0.82 -14.77
C ARG A 271 -8.96 1.83 -13.98
N THR A 272 -9.39 1.48 -12.77
CA THR A 272 -10.16 2.33 -11.86
C THR A 272 -9.45 3.65 -11.58
N MET A 273 -8.16 3.61 -11.19
CA MET A 273 -7.37 4.83 -10.95
C MET A 273 -7.26 5.71 -12.20
N LEU A 274 -7.00 5.11 -13.38
CA LEU A 274 -6.91 5.85 -14.63
C LEU A 274 -8.28 6.47 -15.02
N LEU A 275 -9.39 5.77 -14.76
CA LEU A 275 -10.74 6.29 -15.00
C LEU A 275 -11.07 7.50 -14.13
N ARG A 276 -10.63 7.57 -12.86
CA ARG A 276 -10.81 8.75 -12.00
C ARG A 276 -10.29 10.03 -12.64
N THR A 277 -9.11 9.94 -13.25
CA THR A 277 -8.44 11.04 -13.95
C THR A 277 -9.03 11.26 -15.36
N ALA A 278 -9.31 10.18 -16.11
CA ALA A 278 -9.74 10.26 -17.51
C ALA A 278 -11.21 10.68 -17.71
N ARG A 279 -12.10 10.44 -16.73
CA ARG A 279 -13.55 10.69 -16.81
C ARG A 279 -13.99 12.16 -16.92
N ALA A 280 -13.10 13.10 -16.59
CA ALA A 280 -13.44 14.52 -16.51
C ALA A 280 -13.84 15.10 -17.88
N ASN A 281 -15.07 15.59 -18.04
CA ASN A 281 -15.60 16.14 -19.29
C ASN A 281 -15.45 15.17 -20.49
N SER A 282 -15.87 13.91 -20.31
CA SER A 282 -15.88 12.88 -21.34
C SER A 282 -17.12 12.01 -21.27
N LEU A 283 -17.46 11.34 -22.38
CA LEU A 283 -18.33 10.17 -22.39
C LEU A 283 -17.48 8.94 -22.02
N VAL A 284 -17.83 8.27 -20.92
CA VAL A 284 -17.15 7.07 -20.42
C VAL A 284 -18.03 5.84 -20.67
N ILE A 285 -17.46 4.79 -21.25
CA ILE A 285 -18.10 3.48 -21.43
C ILE A 285 -17.11 2.42 -20.93
N ALA A 286 -17.28 1.97 -19.68
CA ALA A 286 -16.34 1.06 -18.99
C ALA A 286 -17.01 0.30 -17.83
N ASP A 287 -16.34 -0.72 -17.29
CA ASP A 287 -16.61 -1.28 -15.97
C ASP A 287 -16.33 -0.20 -14.91
N LEU A 288 -17.37 0.27 -14.22
CA LEU A 288 -17.25 1.31 -13.18
C LEU A 288 -16.90 0.73 -11.79
N GLY A 289 -16.39 -0.52 -11.74
CA GLY A 289 -15.82 -1.14 -10.55
C GLY A 289 -14.79 -0.25 -9.86
N GLY A 290 -14.90 -0.15 -8.54
CA GLY A 290 -14.03 0.68 -7.69
C GLY A 290 -14.12 2.22 -7.89
N LEU A 291 -15.08 2.73 -8.68
CA LEU A 291 -15.37 4.16 -8.76
C LEU A 291 -16.49 4.57 -7.80
N ASP A 292 -16.43 5.80 -7.33
CA ASP A 292 -17.53 6.48 -6.65
C ASP A 292 -18.37 7.27 -7.68
N ALA A 293 -19.15 6.54 -8.48
CA ALA A 293 -20.10 7.06 -9.47
C ALA A 293 -21.17 6.02 -9.79
N GLU A 294 -22.44 6.44 -9.84
CA GLU A 294 -23.52 5.67 -10.46
C GLU A 294 -23.50 5.88 -11.98
N GLY A 295 -23.84 4.86 -12.75
CA GLY A 295 -23.98 4.98 -14.21
C GLY A 295 -25.29 5.65 -14.61
N ASP A 296 -25.25 6.46 -15.67
CA ASP A 296 -26.42 7.08 -16.27
C ASP A 296 -27.38 6.02 -16.88
N ALA A 297 -28.63 6.43 -17.11
CA ALA A 297 -29.57 5.62 -17.88
C ALA A 297 -29.09 5.44 -19.33
N TYR A 298 -29.27 4.24 -19.88
CA TYR A 298 -28.76 3.90 -21.21
C TYR A 298 -29.55 4.59 -22.34
N PRO A 299 -28.91 4.97 -23.44
CA PRO A 299 -29.57 5.65 -24.57
C PRO A 299 -30.55 4.72 -25.31
N LEU A 300 -31.79 5.18 -25.53
CA LEU A 300 -32.78 4.42 -26.30
C LEU A 300 -32.39 4.24 -27.77
N SER A 301 -31.53 5.09 -28.34
CA SER A 301 -31.01 4.91 -29.70
C SER A 301 -30.03 3.72 -29.83
N ALA A 302 -29.30 3.34 -28.77
CA ALA A 302 -28.41 2.16 -28.79
C ALA A 302 -29.14 0.83 -29.07
N LEU A 303 -30.45 0.76 -28.83
CA LEU A 303 -31.27 -0.40 -29.17
C LEU A 303 -31.36 -0.67 -30.69
N ASP A 304 -31.16 0.35 -31.54
CA ASP A 304 -31.08 0.15 -33.01
C ASP A 304 -29.82 -0.65 -33.38
N PHE A 305 -28.67 -0.37 -32.77
CA PHE A 305 -27.45 -1.15 -33.00
C PHE A 305 -27.54 -2.55 -32.38
N TRP A 306 -28.13 -2.66 -31.18
CA TRP A 306 -28.29 -3.94 -30.49
C TRP A 306 -29.15 -4.94 -31.29
N ILE A 307 -30.23 -4.51 -31.94
CA ILE A 307 -31.13 -5.45 -32.65
C ILE A 307 -30.43 -6.15 -33.81
N GLU A 308 -29.49 -5.50 -34.47
CA GLU A 308 -28.76 -6.05 -35.61
C GLU A 308 -27.91 -7.24 -35.18
N ARG A 309 -27.21 -7.07 -34.05
CA ARG A 309 -26.41 -8.12 -33.41
C ARG A 309 -27.29 -9.21 -32.78
N ALA A 310 -28.40 -8.82 -32.15
CA ALA A 310 -29.34 -9.74 -31.52
C ALA A 310 -30.13 -10.59 -32.54
N HIS A 311 -30.37 -10.09 -33.75
CA HIS A 311 -31.20 -10.76 -34.77
C HIS A 311 -30.62 -10.65 -36.22
N PRO A 312 -29.41 -11.17 -36.48
CA PRO A 312 -28.70 -10.97 -37.75
C PRO A 312 -29.37 -11.62 -38.98
N ARG A 313 -30.34 -12.52 -38.77
CA ARG A 313 -31.10 -13.19 -39.84
C ARG A 313 -32.44 -12.54 -40.19
N LEU A 314 -32.87 -11.51 -39.44
CA LEU A 314 -34.10 -10.78 -39.74
C LEU A 314 -33.86 -9.67 -40.76
N THR A 315 -34.90 -9.35 -41.53
CA THR A 315 -34.92 -8.21 -42.46
C THR A 315 -34.98 -6.88 -41.72
N ASP A 316 -34.47 -5.80 -42.31
CA ASP A 316 -34.37 -4.48 -41.65
C ASP A 316 -35.74 -3.91 -41.27
N ALA A 317 -36.76 -4.13 -42.10
CA ALA A 317 -38.14 -3.73 -41.79
C ALA A 317 -38.68 -4.44 -40.53
N GLU A 318 -38.32 -5.71 -40.35
CA GLU A 318 -38.73 -6.52 -39.20
C GLU A 318 -37.90 -6.22 -37.95
N ARG A 319 -36.61 -5.89 -38.11
CA ARG A 319 -35.75 -5.34 -37.05
C ARG A 319 -36.31 -4.02 -36.51
N ARG A 320 -36.58 -3.03 -37.38
CA ARG A 320 -37.15 -1.72 -37.00
C ARG A 320 -38.47 -1.88 -36.25
N LYS A 321 -39.37 -2.75 -36.74
CA LYS A 321 -40.64 -3.07 -36.05
C LYS A 321 -40.40 -3.64 -34.64
N ARG A 322 -39.41 -4.52 -34.47
CA ARG A 322 -39.06 -5.12 -33.17
C ARG A 322 -38.39 -4.13 -32.22
N VAL A 323 -37.54 -3.23 -32.72
CA VAL A 323 -36.95 -2.16 -31.89
C VAL A 323 -38.01 -1.19 -31.42
N GLN A 324 -38.92 -0.73 -32.29
CA GLN A 324 -39.98 0.17 -31.84
C GLN A 324 -40.84 -0.48 -30.75
N ALA A 325 -41.25 -1.74 -30.94
CA ALA A 325 -42.00 -2.50 -29.93
C ALA A 325 -41.18 -2.89 -28.68
N LEU A 326 -39.86 -2.66 -28.68
CA LEU A 326 -38.99 -2.77 -27.51
C LEU A 326 -38.86 -1.41 -26.81
N ARG A 327 -38.58 -0.34 -27.55
CA ARG A 327 -38.58 1.06 -27.06
C ARG A 327 -39.89 1.37 -26.35
N ASP A 328 -41.03 1.19 -27.02
CA ASP A 328 -42.36 1.44 -26.46
C ASP A 328 -42.66 0.62 -25.19
N ARG A 329 -41.93 -0.47 -24.94
CA ARG A 329 -42.07 -1.31 -23.73
C ARG A 329 -41.10 -0.91 -22.61
N VAL A 330 -39.95 -0.34 -22.96
CA VAL A 330 -38.90 0.07 -22.02
C VAL A 330 -39.17 1.52 -21.54
N SER A 331 -39.63 2.41 -22.43
CA SER A 331 -39.94 3.80 -22.09
C SER A 331 -41.34 4.01 -21.52
N ALA A 332 -42.35 3.26 -21.98
CA ALA A 332 -43.73 3.45 -21.53
C ALA A 332 -44.16 2.47 -20.44
N THR A 333 -44.94 2.97 -19.47
CA THR A 333 -45.57 2.17 -18.40
C THR A 333 -46.64 1.18 -18.90
N ARG A 334 -46.86 1.08 -20.21
CA ARG A 334 -47.88 0.24 -20.85
C ARG A 334 -47.25 -1.06 -21.34
N ARG A 335 -47.90 -2.20 -21.06
CA ARG A 335 -47.47 -3.52 -21.55
C ARG A 335 -47.65 -3.67 -23.08
N VAL A 336 -46.72 -3.14 -23.85
CA VAL A 336 -46.59 -3.42 -25.28
C VAL A 336 -46.08 -4.85 -25.49
N ARG A 337 -46.67 -5.57 -26.44
CA ARG A 337 -46.35 -6.99 -26.71
C ARG A 337 -45.18 -7.12 -27.67
N THR A 338 -43.96 -7.08 -27.14
CA THR A 338 -42.73 -7.47 -27.86
C THR A 338 -42.67 -8.99 -28.05
N ASP A 339 -42.03 -9.47 -29.12
CA ASP A 339 -41.77 -10.90 -29.34
C ASP A 339 -40.95 -11.52 -28.20
N ASP A 340 -41.39 -12.66 -27.66
CA ASP A 340 -40.72 -13.42 -26.60
C ASP A 340 -39.24 -13.69 -26.88
N SER A 341 -38.91 -13.99 -28.14
CA SER A 341 -37.53 -14.28 -28.57
C SER A 341 -36.60 -13.06 -28.44
N THR A 342 -37.13 -11.86 -28.74
CA THR A 342 -36.41 -10.59 -28.60
C THR A 342 -36.32 -10.21 -27.12
N TRP A 343 -37.42 -10.33 -26.38
CA TRP A 343 -37.46 -9.98 -24.95
C TRP A 343 -36.52 -10.83 -24.08
N ARG A 344 -36.40 -12.14 -24.35
CA ARG A 344 -35.45 -13.02 -23.63
C ARG A 344 -33.99 -12.67 -23.95
N ARG A 345 -33.67 -12.26 -25.18
CA ARG A 345 -32.32 -11.76 -25.53
C ARG A 345 -32.04 -10.44 -24.84
N PHE A 346 -32.99 -9.50 -24.89
CA PHE A 346 -32.89 -8.22 -24.19
C PHE A 346 -32.63 -8.40 -22.69
N ARG A 347 -33.42 -9.23 -22.00
CA ARG A 347 -33.22 -9.52 -20.58
C ARG A 347 -31.89 -10.19 -20.23
N ARG A 348 -31.28 -10.92 -21.16
CA ARG A 348 -29.96 -11.54 -20.97
C ARG A 348 -28.82 -10.55 -21.19
N ASP A 349 -28.98 -9.63 -22.15
CA ASP A 349 -27.92 -8.70 -22.56
C ASP A 349 -27.97 -7.36 -21.80
N TRP A 350 -29.15 -6.95 -21.32
CA TRP A 350 -29.41 -5.67 -20.63
C TRP A 350 -30.07 -5.82 -19.25
N GLY A 351 -30.38 -7.04 -18.78
CA GLY A 351 -30.93 -7.25 -17.44
C GLY A 351 -32.19 -6.44 -17.10
N GLU A 352 -32.10 -5.66 -16.02
CA GLU A 352 -33.11 -4.71 -15.53
C GLU A 352 -32.69 -3.24 -15.77
N SER A 353 -31.82 -2.97 -16.76
CA SER A 353 -31.31 -1.63 -17.08
C SER A 353 -32.42 -0.60 -17.39
N VAL A 354 -32.20 0.63 -16.90
CA VAL A 354 -33.05 1.81 -17.15
C VAL A 354 -32.55 2.55 -18.39
N PHE A 355 -33.46 3.08 -19.20
CA PHE A 355 -33.13 3.79 -20.43
C PHE A 355 -33.75 5.20 -20.47
N THR A 356 -33.17 6.11 -21.25
CA THR A 356 -33.62 7.50 -21.43
C THR A 356 -33.72 7.89 -22.91
N ASP A 357 -34.63 8.83 -23.21
CA ASP A 357 -34.70 9.57 -24.48
C ASP A 357 -33.84 10.85 -24.46
N ASP A 358 -33.42 11.33 -23.28
CA ASP A 358 -32.50 12.47 -23.11
C ASP A 358 -31.05 12.00 -23.20
N GLU A 359 -30.55 11.89 -24.43
CA GLU A 359 -29.21 11.36 -24.72
C GLU A 359 -28.09 12.42 -24.57
N ASP A 360 -28.42 13.71 -24.68
CA ASP A 360 -27.45 14.81 -24.59
C ASP A 360 -26.88 14.97 -23.17
N ALA A 361 -27.60 14.50 -22.15
CA ALA A 361 -27.18 14.48 -20.75
C ALA A 361 -26.18 13.35 -20.41
N ILE A 362 -26.13 12.26 -21.19
CA ILE A 362 -25.38 11.04 -20.86
C ILE A 362 -23.86 11.28 -20.86
N ARG A 363 -23.17 10.92 -19.78
CA ARG A 363 -21.71 11.03 -19.63
C ARG A 363 -21.04 9.75 -19.16
N ILE A 364 -21.71 8.89 -18.40
CA ILE A 364 -21.10 7.71 -17.77
C ILE A 364 -22.00 6.50 -18.00
N LEU A 365 -21.53 5.51 -18.74
CA LEU A 365 -22.24 4.25 -19.02
C LEU A 365 -21.45 3.08 -18.43
N ASP A 366 -22.10 2.33 -17.54
CA ASP A 366 -21.53 1.14 -16.92
C ASP A 366 -21.61 -0.07 -17.87
N LEU A 367 -20.58 -0.92 -17.86
CA LEU A 367 -20.59 -2.20 -18.58
C LEU A 367 -20.92 -3.40 -17.66
N ARG A 368 -20.94 -3.21 -16.34
CA ARG A 368 -21.21 -4.29 -15.38
C ARG A 368 -22.61 -4.89 -15.57
N GLY A 369 -22.66 -6.22 -15.68
CA GLY A 369 -23.91 -6.97 -15.87
C GLY A 369 -24.49 -6.89 -17.29
N LEU A 370 -23.85 -6.20 -18.23
CA LEU A 370 -24.21 -6.19 -19.64
C LEU A 370 -23.59 -7.39 -20.39
N GLY A 371 -24.24 -7.83 -21.47
CA GLY A 371 -23.67 -8.79 -22.41
C GLY A 371 -22.78 -8.12 -23.46
N GLY A 372 -21.85 -8.87 -24.07
CA GLY A 372 -20.97 -8.31 -25.11
C GLY A 372 -21.70 -7.66 -26.29
N SER A 373 -22.93 -8.10 -26.61
CA SER A 373 -23.76 -7.49 -27.66
C SER A 373 -24.39 -6.14 -27.29
N SER A 374 -24.58 -5.83 -26.00
CA SER A 374 -25.01 -4.50 -25.55
C SER A 374 -23.81 -3.58 -25.40
N GLY A 375 -22.66 -4.06 -24.92
CA GLY A 375 -21.39 -3.33 -24.98
C GLY A 375 -21.02 -2.88 -26.41
N GLU A 376 -21.07 -3.80 -27.38
CA GLU A 376 -20.86 -3.46 -28.80
C GLU A 376 -21.86 -2.39 -29.30
N ALA A 377 -23.12 -2.46 -28.87
CA ALA A 377 -24.15 -1.50 -29.26
C ALA A 377 -23.94 -0.11 -28.65
N LEU A 378 -23.45 -0.02 -27.40
CA LEU A 378 -23.09 1.25 -26.76
C LEU A 378 -21.88 1.90 -27.44
N VAL A 379 -20.88 1.11 -27.84
CA VAL A 379 -19.73 1.62 -28.61
C VAL A 379 -20.14 2.08 -30.01
N ARG A 380 -20.97 1.31 -30.73
CA ARG A 380 -21.55 1.74 -32.03
C ARG A 380 -22.38 3.01 -31.90
N TRP A 381 -23.17 3.13 -30.83
CA TRP A 381 -23.90 4.35 -30.50
C TRP A 381 -22.93 5.52 -30.29
N ALA A 382 -21.91 5.36 -29.45
CA ALA A 382 -20.95 6.39 -29.10
C ALA A 382 -20.29 7.04 -30.33
N LEU A 383 -19.89 6.21 -31.31
CA LEU A 383 -19.18 6.60 -32.54
C LEU A 383 -20.09 7.15 -33.65
N ASN A 384 -21.41 7.13 -33.50
CA ASN A 384 -22.36 7.51 -34.56
C ASN A 384 -22.53 9.03 -34.71
N ASP A 385 -21.94 9.83 -33.81
CA ASP A 385 -22.20 11.27 -33.71
C ASP A 385 -20.92 12.01 -33.27
N GLU A 386 -20.42 12.86 -34.17
CA GLU A 386 -19.14 13.58 -34.04
C GLU A 386 -19.22 14.80 -33.09
N GLU A 387 -20.42 15.28 -32.72
CA GLU A 387 -20.60 16.42 -31.81
C GLU A 387 -20.45 16.03 -30.33
N ARG A 388 -20.28 14.73 -30.04
CA ARG A 388 -20.20 14.19 -28.68
C ARG A 388 -18.91 14.55 -27.96
N PRO A 389 -18.94 14.65 -26.61
CA PRO A 389 -17.74 14.92 -25.83
C PRO A 389 -16.68 13.83 -26.03
N PRO A 390 -15.38 14.12 -25.75
CA PRO A 390 -14.30 13.15 -25.89
C PRO A 390 -14.60 11.83 -25.19
N MET A 391 -14.21 10.71 -25.79
CA MET A 391 -14.64 9.36 -25.38
C MET A 391 -13.53 8.58 -24.68
N VAL A 392 -13.88 7.94 -23.56
CA VAL A 392 -13.09 6.94 -22.86
C VAL A 392 -13.82 5.61 -22.99
N LEU A 393 -13.24 4.66 -23.73
CA LEU A 393 -13.90 3.41 -24.11
C LEU A 393 -13.11 2.20 -23.59
N GLU A 394 -13.79 1.27 -22.94
CA GLU A 394 -13.27 -0.07 -22.70
C GLU A 394 -13.56 -0.97 -23.90
N VAL A 395 -12.49 -1.50 -24.48
CA VAL A 395 -12.51 -2.24 -25.75
C VAL A 395 -12.32 -3.71 -25.43
N SER A 396 -13.41 -4.47 -25.51
CA SER A 396 -13.39 -5.93 -25.34
C SER A 396 -12.72 -6.63 -26.52
N ASP A 397 -11.98 -7.71 -26.25
CA ASP A 397 -11.35 -8.59 -27.24
C ASP A 397 -12.36 -9.22 -28.24
N ASP A 398 -13.65 -9.28 -27.88
CA ASP A 398 -14.73 -9.84 -28.72
C ASP A 398 -15.29 -8.84 -29.78
N LEU A 399 -14.78 -7.59 -29.82
CA LEU A 399 -15.30 -6.57 -30.74
C LEU A 399 -14.87 -6.81 -32.20
N PRO A 400 -15.75 -6.57 -33.19
CA PRO A 400 -15.42 -6.73 -34.60
C PRO A 400 -14.29 -5.81 -35.11
N ASP A 401 -13.45 -6.31 -36.03
CA ASP A 401 -12.31 -5.58 -36.62
C ASP A 401 -12.71 -4.25 -37.29
N ASP A 402 -13.91 -4.17 -37.89
CA ASP A 402 -14.48 -2.95 -38.48
C ASP A 402 -14.76 -1.89 -37.40
N LEU A 403 -15.31 -2.32 -36.26
CA LEU A 403 -15.57 -1.43 -35.13
C LEU A 403 -14.26 -0.98 -34.49
N VAL A 404 -13.30 -1.88 -34.25
CA VAL A 404 -11.97 -1.55 -33.75
C VAL A 404 -11.28 -0.51 -34.64
N SER A 405 -11.33 -0.69 -35.96
CA SER A 405 -10.79 0.27 -36.92
C SER A 405 -11.46 1.64 -36.82
N SER A 406 -12.80 1.68 -36.67
CA SER A 406 -13.55 2.93 -36.50
C SER A 406 -13.19 3.67 -35.20
N ILE A 407 -13.03 2.95 -34.07
CA ILE A 407 -12.59 3.50 -32.78
C ILE A 407 -11.25 4.23 -32.94
N ILE A 408 -10.25 3.55 -33.52
CA ILE A 408 -8.89 4.09 -33.69
C ILE A 408 -8.87 5.34 -34.58
N SER A 409 -9.79 5.42 -35.54
CA SER A 409 -9.89 6.58 -36.46
C SER A 409 -10.70 7.77 -35.92
N HIS A 410 -11.41 7.61 -34.80
CA HIS A 410 -12.36 8.61 -34.32
C HIS A 410 -11.68 9.83 -33.71
N SER A 411 -12.05 11.03 -34.17
CA SER A 411 -11.50 12.33 -33.73
C SER A 411 -11.60 12.56 -32.23
N ASN A 412 -12.77 12.24 -31.66
CA ASN A 412 -13.06 12.44 -30.23
C ASN A 412 -12.56 11.29 -29.33
N LEU A 413 -11.85 10.27 -29.83
CA LEU A 413 -11.27 9.26 -28.95
C LEU A 413 -10.21 9.92 -28.04
N ARG A 414 -10.35 9.76 -26.72
CA ARG A 414 -9.37 10.20 -25.72
C ARG A 414 -8.51 9.03 -25.26
N LEU A 415 -9.16 7.93 -24.88
CA LEU A 415 -8.54 6.79 -24.23
C LEU A 415 -9.27 5.50 -24.62
N ALA A 416 -8.52 4.50 -25.07
CA ALA A 416 -8.98 3.12 -25.18
C ALA A 416 -8.37 2.30 -24.04
N LEU A 417 -9.21 1.71 -23.18
CA LEU A 417 -8.80 0.72 -22.19
C LEU A 417 -8.83 -0.66 -22.84
N LEU A 418 -7.73 -1.41 -22.72
CA LEU A 418 -7.52 -2.72 -23.30
C LEU A 418 -7.07 -3.69 -22.20
N GLU A 419 -7.64 -4.90 -22.19
CA GLU A 419 -7.19 -5.95 -21.27
C GLU A 419 -5.78 -6.44 -21.64
N ARG A 420 -5.50 -6.48 -22.95
CA ARG A 420 -4.32 -7.11 -23.56
C ARG A 420 -3.74 -6.27 -24.68
N ASP A 421 -2.52 -6.61 -25.08
CA ASP A 421 -1.76 -5.87 -26.09
C ASP A 421 -2.24 -6.18 -27.51
N THR A 422 -3.23 -5.43 -27.98
CA THR A 422 -3.91 -5.67 -29.27
C THR A 422 -3.21 -4.90 -30.40
N PRO A 423 -2.69 -5.59 -31.44
CA PRO A 423 -1.80 -4.98 -32.44
C PRO A 423 -2.48 -3.91 -33.32
N ALA A 424 -3.81 -3.89 -33.40
CA ALA A 424 -4.57 -2.82 -34.06
C ALA A 424 -4.27 -1.44 -33.45
N PHE A 425 -4.10 -1.37 -32.13
CA PHE A 425 -3.86 -0.12 -31.39
C PHE A 425 -2.38 0.29 -31.36
N ALA A 426 -1.47 -0.48 -31.99
CA ALA A 426 -0.03 -0.19 -31.99
C ALA A 426 0.36 1.12 -32.70
N SER A 427 -0.58 1.77 -33.40
CA SER A 427 -0.41 3.12 -33.95
C SER A 427 -0.59 4.25 -32.92
N LEU A 428 -1.16 3.96 -31.75
CA LEU A 428 -1.41 4.93 -30.68
C LEU A 428 -0.22 5.05 -29.71
N ASP A 429 -0.24 6.08 -28.87
CA ASP A 429 0.64 6.10 -27.70
C ASP A 429 0.15 5.06 -26.68
N ARG A 430 1.08 4.36 -26.03
CA ARG A 430 0.76 3.24 -25.13
C ARG A 430 1.00 3.60 -23.67
N LEU A 431 0.05 3.25 -22.81
CA LEU A 431 0.14 3.40 -21.36
C LEU A 431 0.01 2.02 -20.69
N VAL A 432 0.86 1.73 -19.70
CA VAL A 432 0.84 0.48 -18.91
C VAL A 432 1.17 0.80 -17.44
N ALA A 433 0.90 -0.12 -16.51
CA ALA A 433 1.41 0.00 -15.13
C ALA A 433 2.95 0.05 -15.14
N ASP A 434 3.57 0.88 -14.28
CA ASP A 434 5.04 0.93 -14.19
C ASP A 434 5.58 -0.39 -13.60
N PRO A 435 6.54 -1.07 -14.25
CA PRO A 435 7.06 -2.37 -13.78
C PRO A 435 8.04 -2.25 -12.59
N LEU A 436 8.52 -1.04 -12.29
CA LEU A 436 9.48 -0.76 -11.21
C LEU A 436 8.85 -0.04 -10.01
N ARG A 437 7.71 0.64 -10.22
CA ARG A 437 7.07 1.53 -9.24
C ARG A 437 5.62 1.10 -9.00
N PRO A 438 5.13 1.10 -7.76
CA PRO A 438 3.72 0.85 -7.48
C PRO A 438 2.84 1.98 -8.05
N LEU A 439 1.54 1.69 -8.14
CA LEU A 439 0.53 2.71 -8.43
C LEU A 439 0.60 3.84 -7.39
N PRO A 440 0.49 5.12 -7.79
CA PRO A 440 -0.12 5.64 -9.03
C PRO A 440 0.81 5.82 -10.25
N TRP A 441 2.01 5.22 -10.28
CA TRP A 441 2.90 5.33 -11.43
C TRP A 441 2.50 4.42 -12.60
N LEU A 442 2.42 5.02 -13.79
CA LEU A 442 2.23 4.37 -15.08
C LEU A 442 3.42 4.68 -16.00
N GLN A 443 3.69 3.82 -16.97
CA GLN A 443 4.71 4.03 -18.00
C GLN A 443 4.05 4.42 -19.33
N LEU A 444 4.33 5.63 -19.82
CA LEU A 444 3.94 6.08 -21.15
C LEU A 444 5.06 5.75 -22.15
N SER A 445 4.68 5.06 -23.24
CA SER A 445 5.52 4.82 -24.41
C SER A 445 4.93 5.56 -25.61
N THR A 446 5.64 6.56 -26.13
CA THR A 446 5.15 7.35 -27.26
C THR A 446 5.50 6.71 -28.60
N ARG A 447 4.75 7.05 -29.66
CA ARG A 447 5.05 6.71 -31.07
C ARG A 447 6.47 7.12 -31.48
N GLY A 448 7.02 8.16 -30.85
CA GLY A 448 8.40 8.63 -31.05
C GLY A 448 9.48 7.77 -30.38
N GLY A 449 9.11 6.68 -29.69
CA GLY A 449 10.04 5.79 -29.00
C GLY A 449 10.55 6.29 -27.65
N ARG A 450 9.99 7.39 -27.11
CA ARG A 450 10.29 7.84 -25.75
C ARG A 450 9.46 7.03 -24.76
N ILE A 451 10.09 6.54 -23.70
CA ILE A 451 9.46 5.75 -22.63
C ILE A 451 9.75 6.46 -21.30
N LEU A 452 8.73 6.86 -20.56
CA LEU A 452 8.89 7.60 -19.31
C LEU A 452 7.77 7.31 -18.29
N PRO A 453 8.05 7.42 -16.98
CA PRO A 453 7.07 7.27 -15.92
C PRO A 453 6.20 8.54 -15.77
N ILE A 454 4.92 8.34 -15.51
CA ILE A 454 3.90 9.36 -15.24
C ILE A 454 3.16 8.96 -13.96
N ARG A 455 3.14 9.86 -12.97
CA ARG A 455 2.28 9.74 -11.79
C ARG A 455 0.89 10.22 -12.18
N LEU A 456 -0.14 9.38 -12.03
CA LEU A 456 -1.52 9.86 -12.10
C LEU A 456 -1.71 10.97 -11.07
N MET A 457 -2.48 11.99 -11.44
CA MET A 457 -2.85 13.07 -10.53
C MET A 457 -4.33 12.95 -10.19
N ASP A 458 -4.65 12.99 -8.90
CA ASP A 458 -6.01 13.22 -8.43
C ASP A 458 -6.34 14.73 -8.60
N PRO A 459 -7.53 15.15 -9.09
CA PRO A 459 -7.73 16.51 -9.60
C PRO A 459 -7.56 17.67 -8.60
N MET A 460 -7.52 17.41 -7.29
CA MET A 460 -7.27 18.42 -6.26
C MET A 460 -6.49 17.84 -5.06
N GLN A 461 -5.17 17.81 -5.11
CA GLN A 461 -4.36 17.66 -3.89
C GLN A 461 -3.81 19.03 -3.50
N THR A 462 -4.26 19.56 -2.36
CA THR A 462 -3.66 20.73 -1.71
C THR A 462 -2.99 20.24 -0.43
N PRO A 463 -1.66 20.22 -0.33
CA PRO A 463 -0.98 19.83 0.90
C PRO A 463 -1.15 20.95 1.94
N MET A 464 -1.57 20.60 3.16
CA MET A 464 -1.57 21.48 4.33
C MET A 464 -1.01 20.72 5.53
N PHE A 465 -0.25 21.42 6.38
CA PHE A 465 0.28 20.89 7.64
C PHE A 465 -0.66 21.23 8.80
N ILE A 466 -0.87 20.28 9.72
CA ILE A 466 -1.52 20.50 11.01
C ILE A 466 -0.70 19.77 12.10
N ALA A 467 -0.62 20.37 13.30
CA ALA A 467 0.12 19.83 14.43
C ALA A 467 -0.68 18.75 15.19
N LEU A 468 0.02 17.78 15.79
CA LEU A 468 -0.57 16.85 16.75
C LEU A 468 -0.75 17.54 18.11
N ASP A 469 -1.91 17.33 18.71
CA ASP A 469 -2.11 17.19 20.16
C ASP A 469 -3.27 16.20 20.35
N ASP A 470 -3.16 15.32 21.35
CA ASP A 470 -4.17 14.33 21.74
C ASP A 470 -4.35 14.48 23.26
N PRO A 471 -5.59 14.62 23.79
CA PRO A 471 -6.51 13.48 23.86
C PRO A 471 -7.98 13.80 23.51
N ALA A 472 -8.75 12.82 23.03
CA ALA A 472 -10.18 12.98 22.74
C ALA A 472 -11.01 11.75 23.15
N PRO A 473 -12.18 11.91 23.81
CA PRO A 473 -13.37 12.39 23.07
C PRO A 473 -14.38 13.27 23.83
N SER A 474 -15.07 14.18 23.12
CA SER A 474 -16.52 14.43 23.26
C SER A 474 -17.02 15.47 22.23
N PRO A 475 -17.58 15.09 21.07
CA PRO A 475 -17.96 16.08 20.03
C PRO A 475 -19.47 16.44 19.86
N TRP A 476 -20.34 16.61 20.86
CA TRP A 476 -20.29 16.34 22.31
C TRP A 476 -20.98 15.01 22.57
N ALA A 477 -20.22 13.96 22.92
CA ALA A 477 -20.67 12.56 23.03
C ALA A 477 -21.58 12.12 21.86
N SER A 478 -21.21 12.49 20.63
CA SER A 478 -22.00 12.29 19.40
C SER A 478 -23.48 12.75 19.49
N LEU A 479 -23.70 13.76 20.35
CA LEU A 479 -24.89 14.59 20.58
C LEU A 479 -26.05 14.00 21.41
N GLY A 480 -25.74 13.06 22.31
CA GLY A 480 -26.59 12.65 23.45
C GLY A 480 -26.16 13.25 24.80
N ILE A 481 -25.87 14.56 24.82
CA ILE A 481 -24.99 15.28 25.77
C ILE A 481 -25.40 15.22 27.26
N GLU A 482 -24.43 14.98 28.16
CA GLU A 482 -24.37 15.62 29.50
C GLU A 482 -23.03 16.39 29.64
N LEU A 483 -23.07 17.56 30.29
CA LEU A 483 -22.00 18.58 30.31
C LEU A 483 -21.45 18.79 31.73
N ASP A 484 -20.14 18.95 31.87
CA ASP A 484 -19.55 19.59 33.07
C ASP A 484 -19.21 21.08 32.85
N GLU A 485 -18.77 21.52 31.65
CA GLU A 485 -18.48 22.95 31.39
C GLU A 485 -18.84 23.46 29.97
N PRO A 486 -19.96 24.20 29.80
CA PRO A 486 -20.15 25.12 28.69
C PRO A 486 -19.72 26.56 29.10
N ALA A 487 -18.49 26.73 29.56
CA ALA A 487 -18.05 27.95 30.26
C ALA A 487 -17.75 29.17 29.35
N GLU A 488 -17.67 29.01 28.02
CA GLU A 488 -17.21 30.08 27.10
C GLU A 488 -18.16 30.40 25.92
N LEU A 489 -19.38 29.82 25.87
CA LEU A 489 -20.34 30.10 24.79
C LEU A 489 -21.41 31.12 25.23
N ASP A 490 -21.40 32.28 24.57
CA ASP A 490 -22.44 33.32 24.67
C ASP A 490 -23.85 32.75 24.48
N GLU A 491 -24.85 33.24 25.24
CA GLU A 491 -26.23 32.68 25.27
C GLU A 491 -26.85 32.61 23.86
N GLY A 492 -26.52 33.58 23.00
CA GLY A 492 -26.94 33.59 21.60
C GLY A 492 -26.36 32.44 20.76
N HIS A 493 -25.15 31.97 21.06
CA HIS A 493 -24.52 30.83 20.39
C HIS A 493 -25.17 29.50 20.81
N LEU A 494 -25.44 29.32 22.11
CA LEU A 494 -26.10 28.11 22.63
C LEU A 494 -27.50 27.92 22.04
N SER A 495 -28.27 29.00 21.86
CA SER A 495 -29.58 28.97 21.20
C SER A 495 -29.49 28.46 19.75
N VAL A 496 -28.50 28.95 18.99
CA VAL A 496 -28.27 28.54 17.59
C VAL A 496 -27.78 27.09 17.50
N ILE A 497 -26.94 26.63 18.43
CA ILE A 497 -26.49 25.23 18.51
C ILE A 497 -27.66 24.29 18.84
N ASN A 498 -28.51 24.62 19.81
CA ASN A 498 -29.73 23.86 20.10
C ASN A 498 -30.69 23.80 18.90
N SER A 499 -30.79 24.90 18.14
CA SER A 499 -31.54 24.93 16.88
C SER A 499 -30.89 24.09 15.78
N ALA A 500 -29.59 23.81 15.83
CA ALA A 500 -28.94 22.89 14.89
C ALA A 500 -29.14 21.42 15.30
N ILE A 501 -29.02 21.12 16.59
CA ILE A 501 -29.22 19.77 17.15
C ILE A 501 -30.63 19.26 16.83
N SER A 502 -31.66 20.11 16.93
CA SER A 502 -33.05 19.72 16.60
C SER A 502 -33.30 19.42 15.11
N GLN A 503 -32.35 19.75 14.22
CA GLN A 503 -32.39 19.43 12.80
C GLN A 503 -31.57 18.17 12.46
N HIS A 504 -30.68 17.73 13.36
CA HIS A 504 -29.90 16.50 13.19
C HIS A 504 -30.79 15.25 13.36
N PRO A 505 -30.56 14.12 12.65
CA PRO A 505 -29.50 13.85 11.66
C PRO A 505 -29.82 14.25 10.22
N ASN A 506 -31.09 14.56 9.90
CA ASN A 506 -31.53 14.81 8.52
C ASN A 506 -31.01 16.13 7.94
N GLY A 507 -30.89 17.16 8.79
CA GLY A 507 -30.35 18.48 8.48
C GLY A 507 -31.27 19.38 7.63
N SER A 508 -30.81 20.61 7.44
CA SER A 508 -31.38 21.60 6.51
C SER A 508 -30.24 22.36 5.84
N GLU A 509 -30.05 22.13 4.54
CA GLU A 509 -28.96 22.78 3.80
C GLU A 509 -29.15 24.30 3.72
N GLU A 510 -30.37 24.78 3.49
CA GLU A 510 -30.68 26.22 3.42
C GLU A 510 -30.33 26.94 4.73
N TRP A 511 -30.70 26.34 5.87
CA TRP A 511 -30.41 26.91 7.19
C TRP A 511 -28.91 26.85 7.51
N ALA A 512 -28.26 25.72 7.25
CA ALA A 512 -26.83 25.57 7.46
C ALA A 512 -26.01 26.55 6.59
N ASN A 513 -26.42 26.79 5.33
CA ASN A 513 -25.81 27.79 4.45
C ASN A 513 -25.95 29.22 5.01
N GLN A 514 -27.08 29.58 5.63
CA GLN A 514 -27.26 30.88 6.27
C GLN A 514 -26.39 31.04 7.53
N MET A 515 -26.17 29.96 8.27
CA MET A 515 -25.39 29.98 9.52
C MET A 515 -23.88 29.86 9.30
N GLU A 516 -23.41 29.28 8.18
CA GLU A 516 -22.00 28.93 7.89
C GLU A 516 -21.00 30.07 8.16
N ALA A 517 -21.35 31.30 7.82
CA ALA A 517 -20.46 32.44 8.01
C ALA A 517 -20.25 32.79 9.50
N ARG A 518 -21.29 32.71 10.34
CA ARG A 518 -21.27 33.22 11.73
C ARG A 518 -21.21 32.13 12.79
N TYR A 519 -21.78 30.96 12.52
CA TYR A 519 -21.90 29.84 13.47
C TYR A 519 -21.47 28.52 12.77
N PRO A 520 -20.16 28.31 12.53
CA PRO A 520 -19.67 27.18 11.73
C PRO A 520 -20.03 25.81 12.33
N ILE A 521 -19.94 25.66 13.67
CA ILE A 521 -20.33 24.43 14.38
C ILE A 521 -21.83 24.14 14.22
N ALA A 522 -22.69 25.16 14.34
CA ALA A 522 -24.13 24.96 14.16
C ALA A 522 -24.49 24.61 12.70
N ALA A 523 -23.84 25.25 11.73
CA ALA A 523 -23.98 24.90 10.32
C ALA A 523 -23.51 23.46 10.03
N TRP A 524 -22.43 23.01 10.70
CA TRP A 524 -21.94 21.63 10.63
C TRP A 524 -22.99 20.63 11.14
N ILE A 525 -23.47 20.79 12.37
CA ILE A 525 -24.46 19.89 13.00
C ILE A 525 -25.75 19.79 12.17
N ALA A 526 -26.24 20.93 11.68
CA ALA A 526 -27.47 21.01 10.87
C ALA A 526 -27.29 20.59 9.40
N SER A 527 -26.10 20.17 8.98
CA SER A 527 -25.87 19.72 7.60
C SER A 527 -26.51 18.36 7.32
N PRO A 528 -27.28 18.19 6.24
CA PRO A 528 -27.65 16.87 5.72
C PRO A 528 -26.41 16.01 5.42
N PRO A 529 -26.45 14.67 5.61
CA PRO A 529 -25.30 13.79 5.39
C PRO A 529 -24.66 13.97 4.00
N ARG A 530 -25.48 14.04 2.94
CA ARG A 530 -25.06 14.21 1.53
C ARG A 530 -24.28 15.50 1.24
N THR A 531 -24.53 16.57 2.00
CA THR A 531 -23.86 17.88 1.79
C THR A 531 -22.87 18.22 2.89
N ARG A 532 -22.64 17.29 3.82
CA ARG A 532 -21.68 17.40 4.92
C ARG A 532 -20.24 17.44 4.41
N TRP A 533 -19.84 16.54 3.49
CA TRP A 533 -18.50 16.55 2.90
C TRP A 533 -18.13 17.90 2.20
N PRO A 534 -18.94 18.43 1.25
CA PRO A 534 -18.64 19.73 0.64
C PRO A 534 -18.64 20.91 1.62
N ARG A 535 -19.36 20.81 2.75
CA ARG A 535 -19.30 21.85 3.80
C ARG A 535 -18.03 21.74 4.64
N TRP A 536 -17.59 20.52 4.98
CA TRP A 536 -16.31 20.31 5.66
C TRP A 536 -15.16 20.93 4.87
N GLN A 537 -15.10 20.70 3.56
CA GLN A 537 -14.07 21.28 2.70
C GLN A 537 -13.99 22.83 2.76
N ARG A 538 -15.08 23.52 3.13
CA ARG A 538 -15.14 24.98 3.33
C ARG A 538 -14.96 25.42 4.78
N LEU A 539 -15.17 24.53 5.75
CA LEU A 539 -15.15 24.82 7.18
C LEU A 539 -13.96 24.23 7.93
N ARG A 540 -13.14 23.37 7.33
CA ARG A 540 -12.01 22.68 7.99
C ARG A 540 -11.07 23.64 8.74
N ASP A 541 -10.74 24.79 8.15
CA ASP A 541 -9.90 25.84 8.77
C ASP A 541 -10.57 26.56 9.97
N ARG A 542 -11.83 26.25 10.29
CA ARG A 542 -12.70 26.92 11.28
C ARG A 542 -13.42 25.94 12.21
N LEU A 543 -13.09 24.65 12.15
CA LEU A 543 -13.75 23.56 12.87
C LEU A 543 -12.66 22.72 13.55
N SER A 544 -12.82 22.35 14.83
CA SER A 544 -11.89 21.38 15.43
C SER A 544 -12.06 20.00 14.77
N SER A 545 -10.97 19.26 14.63
CA SER A 545 -10.94 17.96 13.94
C SER A 545 -11.83 16.90 14.59
N GLU A 546 -12.10 17.01 15.89
CA GLU A 546 -13.04 16.17 16.65
C GLU A 546 -14.44 16.10 16.04
N TRP A 547 -14.92 17.19 15.41
CA TRP A 547 -16.24 17.23 14.77
C TRP A 547 -16.37 16.30 13.55
N LEU A 548 -15.25 15.73 13.06
CA LEU A 548 -15.25 14.68 12.04
C LEU A 548 -15.98 13.42 12.48
N VAL A 549 -16.23 13.18 13.77
CA VAL A 549 -17.05 12.03 14.24
C VAL A 549 -18.45 12.01 13.60
N LEU A 550 -19.00 13.19 13.27
CA LEU A 550 -20.31 13.34 12.62
C LEU A 550 -20.24 13.14 11.09
N MET A 551 -19.05 12.94 10.51
CA MET A 551 -18.92 12.59 9.10
C MET A 551 -19.46 11.18 8.87
N ASP A 552 -20.25 11.04 7.81
CA ASP A 552 -20.80 9.76 7.42
C ASP A 552 -20.01 9.18 6.25
N LEU A 553 -19.42 8.00 6.44
CA LEU A 553 -18.63 7.29 5.42
C LEU A 553 -19.50 6.80 4.24
N ASP A 554 -20.83 6.76 4.35
CA ASP A 554 -21.74 6.49 3.22
C ASP A 554 -21.89 7.67 2.27
N ASN A 555 -21.60 8.88 2.74
CA ASN A 555 -21.73 10.13 1.98
C ASN A 555 -20.38 10.83 1.75
N LEU A 556 -19.27 10.17 2.10
CA LEU A 556 -17.90 10.61 1.87
C LEU A 556 -17.34 9.96 0.59
N PRO A 557 -16.83 10.73 -0.38
CA PRO A 557 -16.10 10.16 -1.51
C PRO A 557 -14.85 9.43 -1.02
N LEU A 558 -14.87 8.10 -1.07
CA LEU A 558 -13.83 7.26 -0.49
C LEU A 558 -12.46 7.45 -1.14
N GLU A 559 -12.42 7.93 -2.39
CA GLU A 559 -11.22 8.37 -3.11
C GLU A 559 -10.45 9.47 -2.35
N ARG A 560 -11.13 10.17 -1.42
CA ARG A 560 -10.66 11.29 -0.60
C ARG A 560 -10.53 10.93 0.88
N LEU A 561 -10.72 9.66 1.26
CA LEU A 561 -10.68 9.19 2.65
C LEU A 561 -9.35 9.53 3.34
N SER A 562 -8.22 9.48 2.62
CA SER A 562 -6.92 9.87 3.14
C SER A 562 -6.83 11.35 3.56
N GLU A 563 -7.64 12.24 2.99
CA GLU A 563 -7.63 13.67 3.38
C GLU A 563 -8.36 13.90 4.69
N VAL A 564 -9.44 13.16 4.94
CA VAL A 564 -10.15 13.18 6.23
C VAL A 564 -9.27 12.53 7.30
N ALA A 565 -8.62 11.41 6.95
CA ALA A 565 -7.75 10.70 7.87
C ALA A 565 -6.46 11.45 8.23
N GLU A 566 -6.03 12.42 7.41
CA GLU A 566 -4.91 13.32 7.74
C GLU A 566 -5.22 14.18 8.96
N GLU A 567 -6.43 14.75 9.03
CA GLU A 567 -6.84 15.69 10.08
C GLU A 567 -7.51 15.03 11.30
N ALA A 568 -8.12 13.85 11.12
CA ALA A 568 -8.89 13.21 12.19
C ALA A 568 -8.00 12.78 13.38
N PRO A 569 -8.43 12.99 14.64
CA PRO A 569 -7.73 12.46 15.81
C PRO A 569 -7.87 10.92 15.88
N ASP A 570 -6.94 10.26 16.59
CA ASP A 570 -6.84 8.80 16.60
C ASP A 570 -8.11 8.11 17.14
N SER A 571 -8.86 8.76 18.05
CA SER A 571 -10.16 8.27 18.53
C SER A 571 -11.26 8.24 17.45
N VAL A 572 -11.32 9.25 16.57
CA VAL A 572 -12.23 9.28 15.41
C VAL A 572 -11.79 8.26 14.35
N LEU A 573 -10.48 8.10 14.16
CA LEU A 573 -9.91 7.07 13.28
C LEU A 573 -10.25 5.64 13.75
N ALA A 574 -10.37 5.39 15.06
CA ALA A 574 -10.81 4.09 15.59
C ALA A 574 -12.29 3.79 15.26
N GLU A 575 -13.17 4.80 15.30
CA GLU A 575 -14.57 4.64 14.88
C GLU A 575 -14.67 4.41 13.36
N PHE A 576 -13.90 5.17 12.56
CA PHE A 576 -13.84 4.99 11.11
C PHE A 576 -13.26 3.62 10.72
N SER A 577 -12.23 3.13 11.40
CA SER A 577 -11.68 1.78 11.23
C SER A 577 -12.76 0.70 11.39
N SER A 578 -13.56 0.82 12.45
CA SER A 578 -14.67 -0.11 12.74
C SER A 578 -15.75 -0.09 11.66
N LYS A 579 -16.19 1.11 11.24
CA LYS A 579 -17.17 1.30 10.16
C LYS A 579 -16.63 0.81 8.80
N LEU A 580 -15.37 1.10 8.47
CA LEU A 580 -14.75 0.72 7.20
C LEU A 580 -14.52 -0.80 7.11
N THR A 581 -14.17 -1.45 8.23
CA THR A 581 -14.07 -2.91 8.34
C THR A 581 -15.41 -3.60 8.05
N LEU A 582 -16.54 -3.04 8.49
CA LEU A 582 -17.87 -3.53 8.10
C LEU A 582 -18.10 -3.35 6.59
N LYS A 583 -17.84 -2.15 6.04
CA LYS A 583 -17.99 -1.88 4.61
C LYS A 583 -17.16 -2.79 3.71
N PHE A 584 -15.91 -3.10 4.06
CA PHE A 584 -15.07 -4.02 3.29
C PHE A 584 -15.61 -5.47 3.28
N ARG A 585 -16.38 -5.86 4.30
CA ARG A 585 -17.06 -7.17 4.35
C ARG A 585 -18.38 -7.20 3.57
N GLU A 586 -19.04 -6.05 3.42
CA GLU A 586 -20.28 -5.89 2.66
C GLU A 586 -20.04 -5.72 1.15
N ASP A 587 -19.13 -4.81 0.78
CA ASP A 587 -18.71 -4.57 -0.60
C ASP A 587 -17.18 -4.48 -0.71
N SER A 588 -16.56 -5.51 -1.27
CA SER A 588 -15.12 -5.56 -1.52
C SER A 588 -14.61 -4.49 -2.49
N GLU A 589 -15.46 -3.93 -3.36
CA GLU A 589 -15.09 -2.85 -4.28
C GLU A 589 -14.86 -1.51 -3.54
N THR A 590 -15.35 -1.38 -2.31
CA THR A 590 -15.04 -0.27 -1.38
C THR A 590 -13.54 -0.11 -1.18
N ALA A 591 -12.76 -1.19 -1.17
CA ALA A 591 -11.31 -1.14 -1.02
C ALA A 591 -10.62 -0.53 -2.25
N LEU A 592 -11.13 -0.78 -3.46
CA LEU A 592 -10.67 -0.12 -4.68
C LEU A 592 -10.99 1.38 -4.62
N ARG A 593 -12.20 1.77 -4.16
CA ARG A 593 -12.58 3.18 -3.97
C ARG A 593 -11.67 3.90 -2.99
N ALA A 594 -11.43 3.32 -1.82
CA ALA A 594 -10.66 3.91 -0.72
C ALA A 594 -9.16 4.12 -1.04
N ARG A 595 -8.60 3.33 -1.96
CA ARG A 595 -7.16 3.34 -2.29
C ARG A 595 -6.73 4.69 -2.93
N PRO A 596 -5.83 5.48 -2.28
CA PRO A 596 -5.51 6.84 -2.72
C PRO A 596 -4.41 6.90 -3.80
N ALA A 597 -4.43 7.92 -4.65
CA ALA A 597 -3.46 8.10 -5.73
C ALA A 597 -2.17 8.83 -5.27
N THR A 598 -1.45 8.24 -4.31
CA THR A 598 -0.20 8.80 -3.73
C THR A 598 0.96 7.79 -3.84
N ASP A 599 2.19 8.25 -4.12
CA ASP A 599 3.38 7.38 -4.02
C ASP A 599 3.54 6.91 -2.56
N PRO A 600 3.88 5.64 -2.29
CA PRO A 600 4.01 5.17 -0.91
C PRO A 600 5.17 5.82 -0.15
N LYS A 601 6.21 6.35 -0.83
CA LYS A 601 7.25 7.17 -0.20
C LYS A 601 6.71 8.51 0.29
N ASP A 602 5.86 9.13 -0.53
CA ASP A 602 5.20 10.41 -0.27
C ASP A 602 3.92 10.25 0.59
N ALA A 603 3.67 9.07 1.16
CA ALA A 603 2.44 8.77 1.87
C ALA A 603 2.38 9.54 3.20
N SER A 604 1.42 10.46 3.28
CA SER A 604 1.07 11.24 4.48
C SER A 604 0.41 10.38 5.58
N ARG A 605 0.13 10.95 6.76
CA ARG A 605 -0.48 10.23 7.90
C ARG A 605 -1.80 9.55 7.51
N GLY A 606 -2.67 10.25 6.78
CA GLY A 606 -3.94 9.73 6.31
C GLY A 606 -3.81 8.69 5.20
N ALA A 607 -2.80 8.80 4.33
CA ALA A 607 -2.51 7.76 3.33
C ALA A 607 -1.97 6.48 4.00
N ALA A 608 -1.09 6.62 4.99
CA ALA A 608 -0.58 5.53 5.81
C ALA A 608 -1.69 4.87 6.66
N TRP A 609 -2.62 5.66 7.20
CA TRP A 609 -3.81 5.12 7.88
C TRP A 609 -4.69 4.30 6.93
N VAL A 610 -5.00 4.78 5.72
CA VAL A 610 -5.76 4.00 4.74
C VAL A 610 -5.01 2.71 4.35
N ALA A 611 -3.68 2.78 4.18
CA ALA A 611 -2.84 1.60 3.95
C ALA A 611 -2.95 0.58 5.10
N THR A 612 -2.95 1.06 6.35
CA THR A 612 -3.15 0.25 7.56
C THR A 612 -4.50 -0.47 7.51
N GLN A 613 -5.60 0.24 7.19
CA GLN A 613 -6.94 -0.36 7.11
C GLN A 613 -7.06 -1.43 6.01
N LEU A 614 -6.40 -1.22 4.87
CA LEU A 614 -6.34 -2.19 3.77
C LEU A 614 -5.52 -3.43 4.15
N LEU A 615 -4.43 -3.27 4.91
CA LEU A 615 -3.64 -4.39 5.43
C LEU A 615 -4.41 -5.18 6.50
N SER A 616 -4.98 -4.52 7.50
CA SER A 616 -5.78 -5.15 8.56
C SER A 616 -6.94 -6.00 8.01
N ASN A 617 -7.52 -5.57 6.88
CA ASN A 617 -8.60 -6.28 6.21
C ASN A 617 -8.17 -7.19 5.05
N ALA A 618 -6.86 -7.38 4.81
CA ALA A 618 -6.34 -8.22 3.72
C ALA A 618 -7.00 -9.61 3.58
N PRO A 619 -7.40 -10.32 4.67
CA PRO A 619 -8.15 -11.58 4.58
C PRO A 619 -9.49 -11.51 3.83
N TRP A 620 -10.10 -10.33 3.80
CA TRP A 620 -11.43 -10.07 3.21
C TRP A 620 -11.34 -9.38 1.84
N LEU A 621 -10.14 -8.92 1.43
CA LEU A 621 -9.94 -8.22 0.17
C LEU A 621 -9.70 -9.18 -1.01
N PRO A 622 -10.14 -8.83 -2.25
CA PRO A 622 -9.96 -9.67 -3.43
C PRO A 622 -8.49 -9.97 -3.73
N GLU A 623 -8.20 -11.17 -4.24
CA GLU A 623 -6.83 -11.62 -4.56
C GLU A 623 -6.09 -10.69 -5.54
N HIS A 624 -6.81 -10.05 -6.47
CA HIS A 624 -6.23 -9.10 -7.41
C HIS A 624 -5.68 -7.82 -6.74
N MET A 625 -6.05 -7.53 -5.49
CA MET A 625 -5.46 -6.44 -4.70
C MET A 625 -4.21 -6.85 -3.93
N HIS A 626 -3.98 -8.15 -3.69
CA HIS A 626 -2.91 -8.61 -2.78
C HIS A 626 -1.50 -8.20 -3.26
N ALA A 627 -1.29 -8.09 -4.58
CA ALA A 627 -0.05 -7.57 -5.14
C ALA A 627 0.18 -6.06 -4.85
N ASP A 628 -0.87 -5.25 -4.83
CA ASP A 628 -0.81 -3.82 -4.47
C ASP A 628 -0.68 -3.63 -2.95
N LEU A 629 -1.33 -4.46 -2.13
CA LEU A 629 -1.14 -4.45 -0.67
C LEU A 629 0.35 -4.64 -0.29
N LEU A 630 1.04 -5.55 -0.98
CA LEU A 630 2.46 -5.83 -0.74
C LEU A 630 3.42 -4.80 -1.35
N ARG A 631 3.03 -4.13 -2.45
CA ARG A 631 3.90 -3.17 -3.17
C ARG A 631 3.69 -1.72 -2.76
N TRP A 632 2.48 -1.37 -2.32
CA TRP A 632 2.09 -0.03 -1.89
C TRP A 632 1.74 0.00 -0.41
N SER A 633 0.73 -0.75 0.04
CA SER A 633 0.20 -0.56 1.40
C SER A 633 1.25 -0.84 2.48
N LEU A 634 2.09 -1.85 2.29
CA LEU A 634 3.21 -2.14 3.20
C LEU A 634 4.17 -0.95 3.38
N GLU A 635 4.54 -0.27 2.30
CA GLU A 635 5.49 0.85 2.35
C GLU A 635 4.82 2.16 2.77
N ALA A 636 3.59 2.41 2.32
CA ALA A 636 2.79 3.55 2.73
C ALA A 636 2.41 3.48 4.22
N TRP A 637 2.16 2.29 4.78
CA TRP A 637 1.98 2.10 6.22
C TRP A 637 3.26 2.38 7.00
N LEU A 638 4.41 1.92 6.50
CA LEU A 638 5.69 2.09 7.19
C LEU A 638 6.27 3.52 7.14
N SER A 639 5.81 4.39 6.23
CA SER A 639 6.21 5.79 6.22
C SER A 639 5.73 6.53 7.49
N HIS A 640 4.44 6.44 7.79
CA HIS A 640 3.81 7.04 8.97
C HIS A 640 2.87 6.03 9.68
N PRO A 641 3.42 5.03 10.40
CA PRO A 641 2.61 4.01 11.05
C PRO A 641 1.63 4.63 12.07
N PRO A 642 0.32 4.32 12.03
CA PRO A 642 -0.61 4.74 13.07
C PRO A 642 -0.33 4.03 14.39
N LEU A 643 -0.61 4.69 15.51
CA LEU A 643 -0.42 4.16 16.87
C LEU A 643 -0.91 2.71 17.00
N HIS A 644 -2.14 2.46 16.52
CA HIS A 644 -2.77 1.15 16.46
C HIS A 644 -2.47 0.43 15.14
N SER A 645 -1.47 -0.46 15.16
CA SER A 645 -0.87 -1.08 13.97
C SER A 645 -0.80 -2.62 14.02
N LEU A 646 -1.20 -3.28 15.12
CA LEU A 646 -1.10 -4.74 15.25
C LEU A 646 -1.87 -5.52 14.18
N GLN A 647 -3.11 -5.11 13.87
CA GLN A 647 -3.93 -5.79 12.86
C GLN A 647 -3.33 -5.69 11.45
N ALA A 648 -2.65 -4.60 11.12
CA ALA A 648 -1.95 -4.47 9.84
C ALA A 648 -0.75 -5.41 9.76
N LEU A 649 -0.01 -5.57 10.86
CA LEU A 649 1.08 -6.55 10.97
C LEU A 649 0.56 -7.99 10.84
N GLU A 650 -0.60 -8.33 11.42
CA GLU A 650 -1.28 -9.61 11.22
C GLU A 650 -1.70 -9.82 9.76
N GLY A 651 -2.26 -8.78 9.12
CA GLY A 651 -2.62 -8.78 7.71
C GLY A 651 -1.43 -9.05 6.78
N VAL A 652 -0.29 -8.40 7.04
CA VAL A 652 0.97 -8.68 6.33
C VAL A 652 1.43 -10.12 6.58
N ALA A 653 1.42 -10.60 7.83
CA ALA A 653 1.79 -11.98 8.15
C ALA A 653 0.87 -13.01 7.49
N TRP A 654 -0.41 -12.70 7.32
CA TRP A 654 -1.38 -13.51 6.61
C TRP A 654 -1.12 -13.53 5.09
N LEU A 655 -0.77 -12.40 4.48
CA LEU A 655 -0.38 -12.32 3.06
C LEU A 655 0.87 -13.16 2.73
N TYR A 656 1.74 -13.39 3.72
CA TYR A 656 2.92 -14.26 3.62
C TYR A 656 2.72 -15.68 4.17
N SER A 657 1.51 -16.04 4.64
CA SER A 657 1.26 -17.35 5.22
C SER A 657 1.32 -18.50 4.20
N SER A 658 1.65 -19.69 4.70
CA SER A 658 2.04 -20.86 3.91
C SER A 658 1.01 -21.23 2.84
N GLY A 659 1.41 -21.12 1.57
CA GLY A 659 0.57 -21.34 0.39
C GLY A 659 0.36 -20.09 -0.48
N ARG A 660 0.74 -18.89 -0.01
CA ARG A 660 0.62 -17.63 -0.76
C ARG A 660 1.96 -17.04 -1.20
N ASN A 661 2.99 -17.13 -0.36
CA ASN A 661 4.38 -16.72 -0.65
C ASN A 661 5.38 -17.68 0.04
N ASP A 662 6.67 -17.53 -0.26
CA ASP A 662 7.76 -18.31 0.33
C ASP A 662 8.27 -17.66 1.64
N ASP A 663 8.55 -18.44 2.68
CA ASP A 663 9.07 -17.96 3.98
C ASP A 663 10.38 -17.16 3.83
N ALA A 664 11.19 -17.51 2.81
CA ALA A 664 12.41 -16.78 2.46
C ALA A 664 12.14 -15.32 2.06
N SER A 665 10.97 -15.02 1.49
CA SER A 665 10.56 -13.67 1.09
C SER A 665 10.02 -12.82 2.25
N PHE A 666 9.51 -13.47 3.31
CA PHE A 666 8.86 -12.78 4.43
C PHE A 666 9.86 -12.26 5.48
N ARG A 667 10.95 -13.00 5.74
CA ARG A 667 11.96 -12.61 6.75
C ARG A 667 12.56 -11.21 6.53
N PRO A 668 12.99 -10.79 5.32
CA PRO A 668 13.51 -9.44 5.10
C PRO A 668 12.46 -8.35 5.36
N ILE A 669 11.19 -8.63 5.12
CA ILE A 669 10.08 -7.70 5.35
C ILE A 669 9.82 -7.55 6.84
N LEU A 670 9.76 -8.65 7.60
CA LEU A 670 9.67 -8.60 9.05
C LEU A 670 10.80 -7.81 9.68
N GLU A 671 12.05 -7.99 9.22
CA GLU A 671 13.19 -7.25 9.76
C GLU A 671 13.11 -5.74 9.42
N GLY A 672 12.55 -5.38 8.25
CA GLY A 672 12.22 -4.00 7.90
C GLY A 672 11.16 -3.38 8.81
N ILE A 673 10.05 -4.09 9.06
CA ILE A 673 9.00 -3.66 10.00
C ILE A 673 9.58 -3.53 11.42
N ARG A 674 10.41 -4.47 11.85
CA ARG A 674 11.08 -4.48 13.16
C ARG A 674 12.04 -3.30 13.33
N SER A 675 12.84 -3.00 12.30
CA SER A 675 13.67 -1.79 12.27
C SER A 675 12.83 -0.53 12.44
N ARG A 676 11.72 -0.41 11.69
CA ARG A 676 10.81 0.74 11.80
C ARG A 676 10.14 0.81 13.17
N GLY A 677 9.74 -0.33 13.76
CA GLY A 677 9.17 -0.40 15.10
C GLY A 677 10.13 0.05 16.21
N ARG A 678 11.43 -0.25 16.08
CA ARG A 678 12.48 0.24 16.99
C ARG A 678 12.64 1.78 16.96
N GLU A 679 12.31 2.42 15.84
CA GLU A 679 12.34 3.89 15.66
C GLU A 679 11.09 4.59 16.23
N MET A 680 10.00 3.87 16.46
CA MET A 680 8.74 4.44 16.97
C MET A 680 8.83 4.79 18.48
N PRO A 681 8.06 5.79 18.95
CA PRO A 681 8.07 6.19 20.36
C PRO A 681 7.51 5.11 21.31
N LYS A 682 7.94 5.14 22.58
CA LYS A 682 7.41 4.27 23.64
C LYS A 682 5.88 4.42 23.75
N GLY A 683 5.14 3.35 23.47
CA GLY A 683 3.66 3.33 23.51
C GLY A 683 3.01 3.04 22.18
N HIS A 684 3.76 3.11 21.08
CA HIS A 684 3.30 2.64 19.79
C HIS A 684 3.31 1.10 19.73
N ASP A 685 2.24 0.49 19.22
CA ASP A 685 2.10 -0.97 19.02
C ASP A 685 3.33 -1.66 18.42
N LEU A 686 3.88 -1.11 17.31
CA LEU A 686 5.04 -1.66 16.63
C LEU A 686 6.33 -1.57 17.46
N ASN A 687 6.43 -0.61 18.37
CA ASN A 687 7.56 -0.54 19.31
C ASN A 687 7.45 -1.67 20.34
N THR A 688 6.27 -1.85 20.93
CA THR A 688 5.98 -2.94 21.89
C THR A 688 6.20 -4.32 21.25
N TRP A 689 5.75 -4.53 20.01
CA TRP A 689 6.03 -5.77 19.27
C TRP A 689 7.52 -5.95 18.94
N ALA A 690 8.21 -4.91 18.46
CA ALA A 690 9.64 -5.01 18.17
C ALA A 690 10.45 -5.35 19.43
N ARG A 691 10.12 -4.75 20.58
CA ARG A 691 10.70 -5.08 21.90
C ARG A 691 10.44 -6.53 22.32
N LEU A 692 9.23 -7.06 22.09
CA LEU A 692 8.93 -8.48 22.32
C LEU A 692 9.81 -9.40 21.42
N VAL A 693 9.97 -9.06 20.15
CA VAL A 693 10.83 -9.82 19.23
C VAL A 693 12.30 -9.75 19.65
N ASP A 694 12.77 -8.58 20.08
CA ASP A 694 14.12 -8.38 20.63
C ASP A 694 14.34 -9.23 21.90
N ARG A 695 13.36 -9.26 22.81
CA ARG A 695 13.40 -10.11 24.01
C ARG A 695 13.54 -11.59 23.66
N VAL A 696 12.75 -12.08 22.70
CA VAL A 696 12.66 -13.51 22.37
C VAL A 696 13.82 -14.00 21.49
N LEU A 697 14.33 -13.17 20.55
CA LEU A 697 15.39 -13.57 19.62
C LEU A 697 16.80 -13.16 20.05
N GLU A 698 16.95 -11.99 20.68
CA GLU A 698 18.25 -11.41 21.05
C GLU A 698 18.52 -11.48 22.56
N GLY A 699 17.48 -11.78 23.37
CA GLY A 699 17.60 -11.90 24.82
C GLY A 699 17.72 -10.55 25.54
N SER A 700 17.37 -9.44 24.89
CA SER A 700 17.37 -8.10 25.51
C SER A 700 16.50 -8.09 26.77
N GLU A 701 16.90 -7.37 27.82
CA GLU A 701 16.03 -7.18 28.99
C GLU A 701 14.91 -6.18 28.65
N LEU A 702 13.72 -6.40 29.23
CA LEU A 702 12.59 -5.46 29.17
C LEU A 702 12.45 -4.80 30.54
N ASP A 703 12.23 -3.49 30.57
CA ASP A 703 11.93 -2.80 31.82
C ASP A 703 10.50 -3.11 32.33
N LEU A 704 10.18 -2.74 33.58
CA LEU A 704 8.87 -3.05 34.18
C LEU A 704 7.71 -2.45 33.35
N GLU A 705 7.88 -1.22 32.86
CA GLU A 705 6.88 -0.53 32.05
C GLU A 705 6.69 -1.21 30.68
N GLU A 706 7.77 -1.70 30.07
CA GLU A 706 7.74 -2.47 28.82
C GLU A 706 7.07 -3.85 29.02
N LEU A 707 7.26 -4.52 30.15
CA LEU A 707 6.55 -5.76 30.50
C LEU A 707 5.05 -5.54 30.68
N GLU A 708 4.67 -4.50 31.43
CA GLU A 708 3.28 -4.08 31.65
C GLU A 708 2.58 -3.74 30.33
N ARG A 709 3.24 -2.96 29.46
CA ARG A 709 2.75 -2.62 28.10
C ARG A 709 2.65 -3.84 27.18
N THR A 710 3.63 -4.75 27.22
CA THR A 710 3.63 -5.99 26.44
C THR A 710 2.40 -6.84 26.76
N ALA A 711 2.09 -7.02 28.04
CA ALA A 711 0.99 -7.87 28.47
C ALA A 711 -0.41 -7.23 28.30
N SER A 712 -0.49 -5.90 28.27
CA SER A 712 -1.75 -5.15 28.13
C SER A 712 -2.13 -4.77 26.69
N VAL A 713 -1.14 -4.57 25.81
CA VAL A 713 -1.37 -4.13 24.42
C VAL A 713 -1.33 -5.29 23.40
N LEU A 714 -0.44 -6.27 23.58
CA LEU A 714 -0.26 -7.34 22.59
C LEU A 714 -1.23 -8.52 22.83
N PRO A 715 -1.71 -9.20 21.76
CA PRO A 715 -2.56 -10.38 21.90
C PRO A 715 -1.90 -11.49 22.74
N THR A 716 -2.69 -12.24 23.52
CA THR A 716 -2.13 -13.20 24.51
C THR A 716 -1.22 -14.24 23.85
N GLY A 717 -1.58 -14.72 22.65
CA GLY A 717 -0.80 -15.71 21.90
C GLY A 717 0.56 -15.22 21.40
N TRP A 718 0.82 -13.90 21.44
CA TRP A 718 2.09 -13.31 21.03
C TRP A 718 3.12 -13.39 22.17
N TRP A 719 2.76 -12.91 23.36
CA TRP A 719 3.65 -12.91 24.53
C TRP A 719 3.50 -14.17 25.40
N ALA A 720 2.50 -15.03 25.14
CA ALA A 720 2.29 -16.31 25.79
C ALA A 720 3.58 -17.10 26.08
N PRO A 721 4.52 -17.31 25.14
CA PRO A 721 5.73 -18.10 25.39
C PRO A 721 6.63 -17.57 26.51
N ILE A 722 6.58 -16.27 26.81
CA ILE A 722 7.29 -15.66 27.94
C ILE A 722 6.35 -15.34 29.12
N SER A 723 5.05 -15.61 29.02
CA SER A 723 4.06 -15.32 30.07
C SER A 723 4.39 -15.91 31.45
N PRO A 724 5.00 -17.11 31.60
CA PRO A 724 5.39 -17.61 32.91
C PRO A 724 6.52 -16.76 33.53
N GLU A 725 7.47 -16.31 32.71
CA GLU A 725 8.58 -15.45 33.12
C GLU A 725 8.08 -14.06 33.53
N ILE A 726 7.22 -13.43 32.70
CA ILE A 726 6.58 -12.13 33.02
C ILE A 726 5.87 -12.21 34.37
N LEU A 727 5.05 -13.25 34.59
CA LEU A 727 4.30 -13.39 35.85
C LEU A 727 5.23 -13.58 37.07
N VAL A 728 6.33 -14.33 36.93
CA VAL A 728 7.34 -14.49 37.99
C VAL A 728 8.02 -13.16 38.30
N ILE A 729 8.39 -12.36 37.29
CA ILE A 729 9.00 -11.03 37.49
C ILE A 729 8.01 -10.11 38.21
N LEU A 730 6.79 -9.98 37.71
CA LEU A 730 5.78 -9.06 38.27
C LEU A 730 5.32 -9.44 39.69
N LEU A 731 5.39 -10.71 40.09
CA LEU A 731 5.10 -11.15 41.48
C LEU A 731 6.27 -10.97 42.47
N ARG A 732 7.49 -10.64 41.99
CA ARG A 732 8.68 -10.49 42.84
C ARG A 732 8.71 -9.17 43.59
N GLU A 733 8.26 -8.07 42.99
CA GLU A 733 8.18 -6.75 43.63
C GLU A 733 6.75 -6.44 44.10
N GLU A 734 6.60 -5.46 45.00
CA GLU A 734 5.28 -5.15 45.58
C GLU A 734 4.48 -4.19 44.70
N GLU A 735 5.11 -3.14 44.17
CA GLU A 735 4.48 -2.17 43.26
C GLU A 735 3.95 -2.84 41.97
N SER A 736 4.74 -3.75 41.37
CA SER A 736 4.32 -4.57 40.23
C SER A 736 3.21 -5.58 40.57
N THR A 737 3.14 -6.06 41.82
CA THR A 737 2.03 -6.91 42.29
C THR A 737 0.74 -6.10 42.42
N ASP A 738 0.82 -4.83 42.81
CA ASP A 738 -0.33 -3.93 42.89
C ASP A 738 -0.87 -3.66 41.47
N TRP A 739 0.01 -3.40 40.50
CA TRP A 739 -0.37 -3.29 39.08
C TRP A 739 -1.06 -4.56 38.56
N LEU A 740 -0.50 -5.74 38.84
CA LEU A 740 -1.09 -7.04 38.47
C LEU A 740 -2.50 -7.26 39.04
N ILE A 741 -2.76 -6.75 40.25
CA ILE A 741 -4.07 -6.86 40.92
C ILE A 741 -5.09 -5.89 40.31
N LEU A 742 -4.65 -4.74 39.81
CA LEU A 742 -5.50 -3.72 39.20
C LEU A 742 -5.82 -4.02 37.72
N ASN A 743 -4.94 -4.72 37.01
CA ASN A 743 -5.08 -5.01 35.57
C ASN A 743 -5.49 -6.47 35.32
N PRO A 744 -6.78 -6.75 35.01
CA PRO A 744 -7.29 -8.11 34.86
C PRO A 744 -6.87 -8.74 33.52
N LEU A 745 -5.67 -9.31 33.48
CA LEU A 745 -5.15 -10.06 32.32
C LEU A 745 -5.54 -11.55 32.37
N PRO A 746 -5.73 -12.23 31.21
CA PRO A 746 -6.21 -13.62 31.13
C PRO A 746 -5.11 -14.65 31.46
N TRP A 747 -4.54 -14.57 32.66
CA TRP A 747 -3.38 -15.37 33.11
C TRP A 747 -3.58 -16.88 32.99
N CYS A 748 -4.80 -17.39 33.15
CA CYS A 748 -5.12 -18.80 32.89
C CYS A 748 -4.87 -19.20 31.43
N ALA A 749 -5.28 -18.38 30.46
CA ALA A 749 -5.10 -18.67 29.03
C ALA A 749 -3.66 -18.39 28.54
N ALA A 750 -2.96 -17.43 29.17
CA ALA A 750 -1.56 -17.15 28.89
C ALA A 750 -0.63 -18.28 29.39
N VAL A 751 -0.69 -18.62 30.68
CA VAL A 751 0.29 -19.48 31.36
C VAL A 751 -0.03 -20.97 31.23
N LEU A 752 -1.32 -21.35 31.19
CA LEU A 752 -1.73 -22.77 31.10
C LEU A 752 -1.79 -23.24 29.64
N ARG A 753 -0.66 -23.10 28.93
CA ARG A 753 -0.45 -23.62 27.57
C ARG A 753 0.49 -24.84 27.55
N PRO A 754 0.24 -25.83 26.68
CA PRO A 754 1.04 -27.05 26.59
C PRO A 754 2.48 -26.71 26.18
N VAL A 755 3.41 -27.55 26.67
CA VAL A 755 4.83 -27.45 26.33
C VAL A 755 5.00 -27.71 24.83
N GLY A 756 5.68 -26.79 24.13
CA GLY A 756 5.93 -26.90 22.70
C GLY A 756 4.88 -26.23 21.79
N GLU A 757 3.89 -25.52 22.33
CA GLU A 757 2.96 -24.72 21.51
C GLU A 757 3.68 -23.56 20.81
N GLU A 758 3.52 -23.42 19.50
CA GLU A 758 4.12 -22.35 18.69
C GLU A 758 3.59 -20.96 19.06
N CYS A 759 4.49 -19.97 19.10
CA CYS A 759 4.14 -18.56 19.27
C CYS A 759 3.29 -18.06 18.09
N GLN A 760 2.22 -17.31 18.38
CA GLN A 760 1.35 -16.77 17.33
C GLN A 760 1.89 -15.45 16.75
N ALA A 761 2.85 -14.78 17.41
CA ALA A 761 3.37 -13.49 16.98
C ALA A 761 4.05 -13.58 15.59
N PRO A 762 3.80 -12.60 14.71
CA PRO A 762 4.53 -12.43 13.46
C PRO A 762 6.05 -12.42 13.70
N GLY A 763 6.76 -13.33 13.00
CA GLY A 763 8.20 -13.52 13.11
C GLY A 763 8.68 -14.51 14.18
N LEU A 764 7.83 -14.94 15.13
CA LEU A 764 8.25 -15.78 16.26
C LEU A 764 7.74 -17.23 16.25
N ARG A 765 7.05 -17.69 15.20
CA ARG A 765 6.43 -19.04 15.13
C ARG A 765 7.35 -20.22 15.49
N SER A 766 8.66 -20.10 15.26
CA SER A 766 9.65 -21.12 15.64
C SER A 766 9.93 -21.21 17.14
N TYR A 767 9.50 -20.23 17.93
CA TYR A 767 9.62 -20.20 19.38
C TYR A 767 8.37 -20.81 20.02
N THR A 768 8.55 -21.55 21.12
CA THR A 768 7.48 -22.37 21.71
C THR A 768 7.29 -22.13 23.20
N HIS A 769 6.06 -22.35 23.68
CA HIS A 769 5.71 -22.19 25.08
C HIS A 769 6.44 -23.22 25.98
N PRO A 770 7.11 -22.80 27.07
CA PRO A 770 7.90 -23.69 27.93
C PRO A 770 7.05 -24.54 28.88
N GLY A 771 5.78 -24.16 29.08
CA GLY A 771 4.88 -24.70 30.10
C GLY A 771 4.78 -23.79 31.32
N CYS A 772 3.84 -24.09 32.22
CA CYS A 772 3.71 -23.37 33.49
C CYS A 772 4.87 -23.71 34.44
N ASP A 773 5.53 -22.70 34.99
CA ASP A 773 6.60 -22.85 36.00
C ASP A 773 5.98 -23.16 37.39
N PRO A 774 6.45 -24.21 38.12
CA PRO A 774 5.97 -24.51 39.46
C PRO A 774 6.28 -23.42 40.52
N GLU A 775 7.23 -22.50 40.30
CA GLU A 775 7.51 -21.36 41.20
C GLU A 775 6.28 -20.44 41.31
N ILE A 776 5.52 -20.25 40.22
CA ILE A 776 4.34 -19.38 40.14
C ILE A 776 3.32 -19.70 41.23
N HIS A 777 3.04 -20.98 41.48
CA HIS A 777 2.09 -21.41 42.52
C HIS A 777 2.50 -20.89 43.91
N SER A 778 3.79 -21.00 44.23
CA SER A 778 4.34 -20.55 45.52
C SER A 778 4.31 -19.02 45.67
N LEU A 779 4.58 -18.28 44.59
CA LEU A 779 4.54 -16.83 44.56
C LEU A 779 3.11 -16.28 44.68
N LEU A 780 2.16 -16.85 43.94
CA LEU A 780 0.73 -16.51 44.04
C LEU A 780 0.20 -16.70 45.46
N ILE A 781 0.48 -17.85 46.10
CA ILE A 781 0.09 -18.08 47.50
C ILE A 781 0.72 -17.03 48.42
N ARG A 782 2.03 -16.76 48.28
CA ARG A 782 2.77 -15.82 49.14
C ARG A 782 2.23 -14.39 49.03
N ARG A 783 1.92 -13.92 47.81
CA ARG A 783 1.45 -12.55 47.54
C ARG A 783 -0.05 -12.38 47.82
N LEU A 784 -0.91 -13.29 47.36
CA LEU A 784 -2.36 -13.09 47.37
C LEU A 784 -3.05 -13.56 48.64
N ARG A 785 -2.60 -14.67 49.25
CA ARG A 785 -3.33 -15.28 50.40
C ARG A 785 -3.34 -14.35 51.62
N GLY A 786 -2.22 -13.71 51.94
CA GLY A 786 -2.11 -12.79 53.07
C GLY A 786 -2.93 -11.50 52.92
N ARG A 787 -3.10 -10.99 51.69
CA ARG A 787 -3.93 -9.80 51.41
C ARG A 787 -5.42 -10.14 51.38
N ARG A 788 -5.79 -11.28 50.77
CA ARG A 788 -7.17 -11.83 50.78
C ARG A 788 -7.74 -11.97 52.19
N GLU A 789 -6.91 -12.32 53.17
CA GLU A 789 -7.31 -12.52 54.57
C GLU A 789 -7.36 -11.24 55.42
N ARG A 790 -6.71 -10.15 54.98
CA ARG A 790 -6.55 -8.90 55.77
C ARG A 790 -7.37 -7.73 55.27
N GLU A 791 -7.38 -7.52 53.95
CA GLU A 791 -7.91 -6.31 53.30
C GLU A 791 -9.04 -6.64 52.32
N GLY A 792 -9.10 -7.88 51.83
CA GLY A 792 -9.89 -8.26 50.67
C GLY A 792 -9.14 -7.95 49.38
N LEU A 793 -9.50 -8.65 48.29
CA LEU A 793 -8.95 -8.40 46.96
C LEU A 793 -10.07 -7.83 46.07
N PRO A 794 -9.77 -6.87 45.17
CA PRO A 794 -10.73 -6.35 44.21
C PRO A 794 -11.11 -7.42 43.17
N ASP A 795 -12.25 -7.24 42.50
CA ASP A 795 -12.71 -8.16 41.46
C ASP A 795 -11.74 -8.26 40.27
N SER A 796 -10.93 -7.22 40.02
CA SER A 796 -9.84 -7.24 39.03
C SER A 796 -8.76 -8.30 39.32
N ALA A 797 -8.64 -8.79 40.56
CA ALA A 797 -7.74 -9.89 40.92
C ALA A 797 -8.28 -11.28 40.50
N ALA A 798 -9.51 -11.36 39.96
CA ALA A 798 -10.15 -12.62 39.59
C ALA A 798 -9.31 -13.55 38.70
N PRO A 799 -8.59 -13.09 37.65
CA PRO A 799 -7.79 -14.00 36.80
C PRO A 799 -6.62 -14.66 37.55
N LEU A 800 -5.98 -13.93 38.46
CA LEU A 800 -4.89 -14.44 39.29
C LEU A 800 -5.39 -15.43 40.35
N LEU A 801 -6.57 -15.17 40.93
CA LEU A 801 -7.23 -16.08 41.85
C LEU A 801 -7.68 -17.37 41.16
N ASP A 802 -8.18 -17.28 39.93
CA ASP A 802 -8.54 -18.44 39.12
C ASP A 802 -7.32 -19.28 38.74
N LEU A 803 -6.19 -18.65 38.37
CA LEU A 803 -4.93 -19.36 38.12
C LEU A 803 -4.42 -20.05 39.40
N MET A 804 -4.44 -19.36 40.54
CA MET A 804 -4.06 -19.93 41.82
C MET A 804 -4.96 -21.13 42.20
N GLU A 805 -6.28 -21.00 42.07
CA GLU A 805 -7.25 -22.06 42.43
C GLU A 805 -7.22 -23.25 41.45
N ALA A 806 -6.79 -23.02 40.19
CA ALA A 806 -6.48 -24.06 39.19
C ALA A 806 -5.21 -24.84 39.57
N LEU A 807 -4.14 -24.14 39.96
CA LEU A 807 -2.88 -24.74 40.41
C LEU A 807 -3.05 -25.48 41.75
N ASP A 808 -3.83 -24.93 42.69
CA ASP A 808 -4.25 -25.65 43.90
C ASP A 808 -5.00 -26.95 43.55
N ALA A 809 -5.89 -26.92 42.55
CA ALA A 809 -6.68 -28.09 42.16
C ALA A 809 -5.82 -29.26 41.63
N ILE A 810 -4.81 -28.96 40.80
CA ILE A 810 -3.91 -30.00 40.28
C ILE A 810 -2.93 -30.50 41.35
N ASN A 811 -2.40 -29.61 42.21
CA ASN A 811 -1.52 -29.97 43.32
C ASN A 811 -2.22 -30.82 44.39
N GLU A 812 -3.49 -30.54 44.70
CA GLU A 812 -4.32 -31.33 45.61
C GLU A 812 -4.97 -32.57 44.95
N GLY A 813 -4.77 -32.77 43.64
CA GLY A 813 -5.33 -33.90 42.89
C GLY A 813 -6.87 -33.91 42.79
N ARG A 814 -7.54 -32.78 43.02
CA ARG A 814 -9.00 -32.65 43.04
C ARG A 814 -9.57 -32.07 41.74
N ALA A 815 -10.89 -32.20 41.57
CA ALA A 815 -11.58 -31.45 40.54
C ALA A 815 -11.47 -29.93 40.79
N PRO A 816 -11.28 -29.11 39.73
CA PRO A 816 -11.34 -27.66 39.85
C PRO A 816 -12.76 -27.20 40.20
N ARG A 817 -12.84 -26.04 40.86
CA ARG A 817 -14.11 -25.37 41.14
C ARG A 817 -14.45 -24.41 39.99
N PRO A 818 -15.70 -23.94 39.85
CA PRO A 818 -16.02 -22.88 38.92
C PRO A 818 -15.18 -21.64 39.20
N GLY A 819 -14.56 -21.11 38.15
CA GLY A 819 -13.79 -19.87 38.20
C GLY A 819 -14.66 -18.62 38.25
N ARG A 820 -14.02 -17.48 38.50
CA ARG A 820 -14.62 -16.13 38.52
C ARG A 820 -14.64 -15.50 37.13
N THR A 821 -13.58 -15.67 36.34
CA THR A 821 -13.51 -15.10 34.97
C THR A 821 -14.13 -16.03 33.95
N HIS A 822 -14.04 -17.34 34.18
CA HIS A 822 -14.67 -18.36 33.35
C HIS A 822 -15.02 -19.60 34.20
N PRO A 823 -16.24 -20.16 34.14
CA PRO A 823 -16.67 -21.31 34.96
C PRO A 823 -15.81 -22.56 34.78
N LEU A 824 -15.07 -22.67 33.68
CA LEU A 824 -14.19 -23.78 33.36
C LEU A 824 -12.68 -23.45 33.43
N SER A 825 -12.27 -22.26 33.88
CA SER A 825 -10.86 -21.81 33.90
C SER A 825 -9.91 -22.84 34.51
N GLY A 826 -10.28 -23.42 35.66
CA GLY A 826 -9.49 -24.42 36.38
C GLY A 826 -9.30 -25.76 35.65
N TRP A 827 -10.00 -26.05 34.56
CA TRP A 827 -9.74 -27.24 33.74
C TRP A 827 -8.50 -27.09 32.85
N LEU A 828 -8.05 -25.87 32.53
CA LEU A 828 -6.86 -25.66 31.71
C LEU A 828 -5.58 -26.25 32.34
N ALA A 829 -5.50 -26.34 33.67
CA ALA A 829 -4.40 -26.98 34.40
C ALA A 829 -4.53 -28.52 34.55
N GLN A 830 -5.65 -29.11 34.14
CA GLN A 830 -5.96 -30.53 34.32
C GLN A 830 -5.72 -31.34 33.03
N PRO A 831 -5.27 -32.61 33.12
CA PRO A 831 -5.13 -33.50 31.96
C PRO A 831 -6.43 -33.57 31.13
N VAL A 832 -6.31 -33.46 29.81
CA VAL A 832 -7.43 -33.38 28.85
C VAL A 832 -8.34 -34.62 28.89
N GLU A 833 -7.83 -35.75 29.36
CA GLU A 833 -8.53 -37.01 29.57
C GLU A 833 -9.50 -36.96 30.77
N LYS A 834 -9.25 -36.08 31.74
CA LYS A 834 -10.09 -35.89 32.93
C LYS A 834 -11.20 -34.86 32.74
N TRP A 835 -11.20 -34.13 31.63
CA TRP A 835 -12.16 -33.05 31.38
C TRP A 835 -13.59 -33.59 31.23
N PRO A 836 -14.61 -32.92 31.82
CA PRO A 836 -16.00 -33.25 31.59
C PRO A 836 -16.41 -32.88 30.15
N LYS A 837 -17.46 -33.51 29.64
CA LYS A 837 -18.07 -33.08 28.37
C LYS A 837 -18.91 -31.83 28.60
N PHE A 838 -18.37 -30.66 28.25
CA PHE A 838 -19.12 -29.40 28.17
C PHE A 838 -19.60 -29.14 26.73
N SER A 839 -20.69 -28.37 26.59
CA SER A 839 -21.16 -27.89 25.27
C SER A 839 -20.40 -26.63 24.85
N ALA A 840 -20.40 -26.32 23.55
CA ALA A 840 -19.81 -25.08 23.04
C ALA A 840 -20.39 -23.83 23.73
N SER A 841 -21.69 -23.84 24.07
CA SER A 841 -22.34 -22.75 24.81
C SER A 841 -21.80 -22.55 26.23
N VAL A 842 -21.30 -23.60 26.89
CA VAL A 842 -20.69 -23.53 28.24
C VAL A 842 -19.19 -23.24 28.14
N ALA A 843 -18.57 -23.54 27.00
CA ALA A 843 -17.19 -23.16 26.71
C ALA A 843 -17.03 -21.69 26.30
N LEU A 844 -18.11 -21.02 25.89
CA LEU A 844 -18.15 -19.59 25.50
C LEU A 844 -18.72 -18.68 26.61
N ASP A 845 -18.98 -19.22 27.80
CA ASP A 845 -19.65 -18.53 28.91
C ASP A 845 -18.62 -17.90 29.86
N GLY A 846 -18.00 -16.79 29.45
CA GLY A 846 -17.03 -16.04 30.25
C GLY A 846 -15.91 -15.42 29.41
N ASP A 847 -14.70 -15.38 29.98
CA ASP A 847 -13.47 -14.94 29.31
C ASP A 847 -13.22 -15.64 27.95
N ALA A 848 -13.06 -14.85 26.89
CA ALA A 848 -12.96 -15.32 25.51
C ALA A 848 -11.64 -16.04 25.19
N GLU A 849 -10.55 -15.65 25.85
CA GLU A 849 -9.23 -16.27 25.68
C GLU A 849 -9.26 -17.67 26.30
N ILE A 850 -9.81 -17.82 27.51
CA ILE A 850 -10.05 -19.13 28.14
C ILE A 850 -11.01 -19.98 27.28
N ALA A 851 -12.05 -19.37 26.70
CA ALA A 851 -13.01 -20.05 25.83
C ALA A 851 -12.34 -20.67 24.59
N GLU A 852 -11.46 -19.94 23.90
CA GLU A 852 -10.71 -20.47 22.74
C GLU A 852 -9.93 -21.74 23.12
N ARG A 853 -9.17 -21.68 24.23
CA ARG A 853 -8.36 -22.79 24.74
C ARG A 853 -9.20 -24.02 25.09
N LEU A 854 -10.40 -23.83 25.63
CA LEU A 854 -11.35 -24.90 25.94
C LEU A 854 -11.93 -25.55 24.68
N LEU A 855 -12.25 -24.75 23.65
CA LEU A 855 -12.73 -25.23 22.34
C LEU A 855 -11.65 -26.01 21.59
N LEU A 856 -10.39 -25.55 21.64
CA LEU A 856 -9.22 -26.26 21.10
C LEU A 856 -8.85 -27.53 21.90
N ARG A 857 -9.44 -27.72 23.10
CA ARG A 857 -9.07 -28.76 24.08
C ARG A 857 -7.58 -28.76 24.45
N SER A 858 -6.98 -27.58 24.48
CA SER A 858 -5.56 -27.37 24.78
C SER A 858 -5.36 -27.08 26.27
N SER A 859 -4.71 -28.00 26.99
CA SER A 859 -4.36 -27.87 28.40
C SER A 859 -2.89 -27.51 28.60
N GLY A 860 -2.58 -26.73 29.63
CA GLY A 860 -1.21 -26.50 30.12
C GLY A 860 -0.65 -27.60 31.02
N TYR A 861 -1.35 -28.73 31.17
CA TYR A 861 -0.87 -29.84 32.00
C TYR A 861 0.40 -30.47 31.42
N HIS A 862 1.45 -30.51 32.25
CA HIS A 862 2.69 -31.25 32.00
C HIS A 862 3.22 -31.83 33.32
N THR A 863 4.13 -32.79 33.27
CA THR A 863 4.61 -33.51 34.48
C THR A 863 5.36 -32.60 35.48
N GLY A 864 5.82 -31.43 35.06
CA GLY A 864 6.52 -30.45 35.91
C GLY A 864 5.63 -29.37 36.52
N ILE A 865 4.32 -29.34 36.21
CA ILE A 865 3.41 -28.30 36.74
C ILE A 865 3.15 -28.42 38.26
N VAL A 866 3.35 -29.64 38.79
CA VAL A 866 3.22 -29.92 40.21
C VAL A 866 4.59 -29.73 40.87
N SER A 867 4.64 -28.87 41.89
CA SER A 867 5.87 -28.64 42.66
C SER A 867 6.32 -29.92 43.35
N SER A 868 7.61 -30.28 43.19
CA SER A 868 8.20 -31.53 43.67
C SER A 868 8.50 -31.53 45.17
N THR A 869 7.51 -31.14 45.98
CA THR A 869 7.56 -31.08 47.45
C THR A 869 6.44 -31.90 48.08
N SER A 870 6.42 -33.21 47.79
CA SER A 870 5.57 -34.19 48.49
C SER A 870 6.31 -35.50 48.74
N ILE A 871 6.75 -35.68 50.00
CA ILE A 871 6.90 -36.96 50.70
C ILE A 871 8.03 -37.89 50.22
N SER A 872 9.15 -37.84 50.94
CA SER A 872 9.94 -39.03 51.28
C SER A 872 9.86 -39.21 52.80
N GLY A 873 9.15 -40.24 53.26
CA GLY A 873 8.90 -40.53 54.68
C GLY A 873 7.44 -40.44 55.05
#